data_AF-A0A2D5BNV8-F1
#
_entry.id   AF-A0A2D5BNV8-F1
#
_cell.length_a   1.000
_cell.length_b   1.000
_cell.length_c   1.000
_cell.angle_alpha   90.00
_cell.angle_beta   90.00
_cell.angle_gamma   90.00
#
_symmetry.space_group_name_H-M   'P 1'
#
loop_
_entity.id
_entity.type
_entity.pdbx_description
1 polymer ?
#
loop_
_entity_poly.entity_id
_entity_poly.type
_entity_poly.pdbx_seq_one_letter_code
_entity_poly.pdbx_strand_id
1 'polypeptide(L)'
;MVASRLRFVPPSGTGKRFPISKLDRNRRSTSSVNKEFAGMTIMRKYPGLIVAMAAVAFMGLGGCGGGGAGSSGGGGGGGGDGDPLIVAIRLLNVPTANGFETLELWSSSSSAGPPNPPAEIPLNVAVEMEFAGNVDQGSVPQSGIALGTINITTTDGTITTPAAGSFGVSDLPSLPPGNGRLVTFLPTPPTDPLNPATTAGLGGAIPYTIFIPRAGNSTQVLTVAGESLTNEAVAAFQTCDPAGAGGVEACFTDPIPGPPFVVATTPDTNDPTPPAIDPTNVTNDTVTVFVSEPLFPGAINLTNYKLINSASQAQVPGSVQFYQAGTPEAGPNTARIDYIASSQLLANVQYEIQITNEIKDFGQNPVVLYDPSSPSSPPSGQRFFLTIPVPFCPQPPITDTFDSTANRDTVTGIAIWDGSGSINSTFPFNLTGGGGFGDLNLAPGPQSLDTGAPTTTGFADGNWDVLNFIVQAGSTVRAQGPFRIHIRCLGLADISGSIDGNAGMNSTAPLGNPNQGPGNGAFNNGGNAANSVVKAGVGGVGGGGGGRASQTGYTARTFKGEAGFGPTENGMPNTGPFGANETFGGGVGGDGGFRFPAGGVQGDLGGLGGAGGSAWAQGQDGRPRSSPATGCVNNTPLNQSISMASPIPPAMVLPIMVASAGSGGGGGGDRHEVSGATNDDQGGGGAGGGGGFRVSAVDTVTINSGAQLFFNGGSGGMGNLFFGGAGAGGSGGEIWLQSFLSVVIAPTAQMNVQPGAANNTCSDHSSGTGGFGLYQFEQPGMTGPNTSFLPSGGGTGGANISVVEFPFDAQTVGGTATSIFFDTGYGDPDYDPATVMEQTSVGTNPPSPVLVVVEYQGAFEALAGGTPNLSNISPWVTGPNIDQIDGYRYVRFRIRMEIPTPNTMGTGTLPTNSLPTVDIVSFGYSAPINCPQ
;
A
#
# COMPACT_ATOMS: atom_id res chain seq x y z
N MET A 1 -15.55 29.08 -61.12
CA MET A 1 -14.56 28.46 -60.22
C MET A 1 -15.05 28.66 -58.79
N VAL A 2 -15.10 27.57 -58.04
CA VAL A 2 -16.09 27.33 -56.97
C VAL A 2 -15.76 28.11 -55.68
N ALA A 3 -16.77 28.83 -55.20
CA ALA A 3 -16.83 29.45 -53.88
C ALA A 3 -17.98 28.79 -53.08
N SER A 4 -17.74 28.49 -51.80
CA SER A 4 -18.73 27.93 -50.86
C SER A 4 -18.47 28.57 -49.49
N ARG A 5 -19.28 29.50 -48.96
CA ARG A 5 -20.67 29.43 -48.42
C ARG A 5 -20.88 28.42 -47.28
N LEU A 6 -21.03 28.91 -46.06
CA LEU A 6 -21.88 28.40 -44.97
C LEU A 6 -22.17 29.59 -44.01
N ARG A 7 -23.26 30.34 -44.17
CA ARG A 7 -24.62 30.20 -43.60
C ARG A 7 -24.69 30.01 -42.07
N PHE A 8 -24.97 31.12 -41.39
CA PHE A 8 -25.57 31.24 -40.05
C PHE A 8 -27.08 31.50 -40.19
N VAL A 9 -27.92 30.76 -39.45
CA VAL A 9 -29.28 31.14 -39.00
C VAL A 9 -29.58 30.41 -37.66
N PRO A 10 -30.18 31.06 -36.64
CA PRO A 10 -30.33 30.56 -35.25
C PRO A 10 -31.68 29.84 -35.00
N PRO A 11 -31.97 29.39 -33.76
CA PRO A 11 -33.06 30.05 -33.03
C PRO A 11 -32.97 30.06 -31.47
N SER A 12 -33.69 31.05 -30.91
CA SER A 12 -34.46 31.11 -29.64
C SER A 12 -34.52 29.86 -28.76
N GLY A 13 -34.55 29.89 -27.43
CA GLY A 13 -35.07 30.90 -26.51
C GLY A 13 -35.88 30.19 -25.41
N THR A 14 -35.66 30.60 -24.15
CA THR A 14 -36.54 30.51 -22.97
C THR A 14 -37.09 29.14 -22.50
N GLY A 15 -36.80 28.77 -21.24
CA GLY A 15 -37.75 27.91 -20.50
C GLY A 15 -37.28 27.18 -19.23
N LYS A 16 -37.37 27.87 -18.08
CA LYS A 16 -37.83 27.38 -16.75
C LYS A 16 -37.00 26.41 -15.89
N ARG A 17 -36.67 26.94 -14.70
CA ARG A 17 -36.88 26.42 -13.32
C ARG A 17 -36.10 25.17 -12.87
N PHE A 18 -35.09 25.41 -12.05
CA PHE A 18 -34.54 24.44 -11.08
C PHE A 18 -35.28 24.51 -9.74
N PRO A 19 -35.62 23.38 -9.10
CA PRO A 19 -36.09 23.37 -7.72
C PRO A 19 -34.93 23.23 -6.73
N ILE A 20 -35.10 23.94 -5.61
CA ILE A 20 -34.34 23.85 -4.37
C ILE A 20 -34.62 22.49 -3.72
N SER A 21 -33.58 21.74 -3.33
CA SER A 21 -33.71 20.67 -2.34
C SER A 21 -32.58 20.70 -1.31
N LYS A 22 -33.02 20.96 -0.08
CA LYS A 22 -32.44 20.78 1.24
C LYS A 22 -31.29 19.77 1.33
N LEU A 23 -30.17 20.21 1.92
CA LEU A 23 -29.10 19.36 2.44
C LEU A 23 -29.45 19.00 3.89
N ASP A 24 -29.81 17.74 4.13
CA ASP A 24 -30.00 17.19 5.47
C ASP A 24 -28.71 16.56 5.99
N ARG A 25 -28.41 16.86 7.25
CA ARG A 25 -27.31 16.31 8.05
C ARG A 25 -27.58 14.83 8.32
N ASN A 26 -26.54 14.01 8.17
CA ASN A 26 -26.11 12.98 9.13
C ASN A 26 -25.22 11.96 8.42
N ARG A 27 -23.95 11.88 8.81
CA ARG A 27 -23.30 10.58 9.01
C ARG A 27 -22.12 10.69 9.97
N ARG A 28 -22.23 9.88 11.02
CA ARG A 28 -21.23 9.60 12.05
C ARG A 28 -20.01 8.96 11.41
N SER A 29 -18.82 9.44 11.79
CA SER A 29 -17.57 8.69 11.70
C SER A 29 -17.21 8.25 13.11
N THR A 30 -17.19 6.93 13.33
CA THR A 30 -16.56 6.29 14.47
C THR A 30 -15.31 5.60 13.96
N SER A 31 -14.13 6.13 14.29
CA SER A 31 -12.87 5.39 14.22
C SER A 31 -12.19 5.47 15.58
N SER A 32 -12.39 4.42 16.37
CA SER A 32 -11.59 4.09 17.54
C SER A 32 -10.29 3.43 17.07
N VAL A 33 -9.15 4.07 17.29
CA VAL A 33 -7.84 3.40 17.28
C VAL A 33 -7.16 3.72 18.60
N ASN A 34 -7.06 2.67 19.42
CA ASN A 34 -6.21 2.62 20.61
C ASN A 34 -4.75 2.81 20.19
N LYS A 35 -4.05 3.77 20.80
CA LYS A 35 -2.60 3.70 20.97
C LYS A 35 -2.25 4.03 22.41
N GLU A 36 -1.77 3.01 23.09
CA GLU A 36 -1.14 3.05 24.40
C GLU A 36 0.10 3.95 24.36
N PHE A 37 0.18 4.87 25.31
CA PHE A 37 1.38 5.66 25.60
C PHE A 37 2.35 4.79 26.43
N ALA A 38 3.42 4.31 25.80
CA ALA A 38 4.62 3.86 26.50
C ALA A 38 5.62 5.02 26.54
N GLY A 39 5.92 5.49 27.74
CA GLY A 39 6.87 6.57 27.98
C GLY A 39 8.30 6.17 27.65
N MET A 40 9.03 7.08 27.01
CA MET A 40 10.50 7.05 27.00
C MET A 40 11.02 8.48 27.04
N THR A 41 11.40 8.91 28.25
CA THR A 41 12.05 10.19 28.55
C THR A 41 13.50 10.13 28.06
N ILE A 42 13.87 10.95 27.07
CA ILE A 42 15.26 11.14 26.67
C ILE A 42 15.80 12.38 27.40
N MET A 43 16.60 12.14 28.44
CA MET A 43 17.48 13.16 29.04
C MET A 43 18.56 13.56 28.05
N ARG A 44 18.60 14.84 27.67
CA ARG A 44 19.83 15.47 27.14
C ARG A 44 20.47 16.33 28.22
N LYS A 45 21.70 15.95 28.58
CA LYS A 45 22.63 16.70 29.44
C LYS A 45 23.13 17.93 28.69
N TYR A 46 23.08 19.10 29.32
CA TYR A 46 23.95 20.23 29.02
C TYR A 46 24.86 20.49 30.23
N PRO A 47 26.19 20.68 30.06
CA PRO A 47 27.06 21.06 31.15
C PRO A 47 26.91 22.56 31.44
N GLY A 48 26.82 22.88 32.73
CA GLY A 48 26.51 24.21 33.22
C GLY A 48 27.63 25.23 33.08
N LEU A 49 27.22 26.49 32.99
CA LEU A 49 28.01 27.64 33.42
C LEU A 49 27.18 28.36 34.49
N ILE A 50 27.62 28.24 35.75
CA ILE A 50 27.02 28.93 36.90
C ILE A 50 27.61 30.35 36.92
N VAL A 51 26.76 31.36 36.72
CA VAL A 51 27.08 32.75 37.11
C VAL A 51 26.14 33.11 38.25
N ALA A 52 26.73 33.35 39.42
CA ALA A 52 26.03 33.70 40.64
C ALA A 52 25.46 35.12 40.54
N MET A 53 24.14 35.25 40.74
CA MET A 53 23.45 36.51 40.98
C MET A 53 23.77 37.03 42.38
N ALA A 54 24.28 38.25 42.48
CA ALA A 54 24.20 39.06 43.69
C ALA A 54 23.03 40.04 43.54
N ALA A 55 21.99 39.86 44.37
CA ALA A 55 20.93 40.84 44.54
C ALA A 55 21.50 42.07 45.25
N VAL A 56 21.37 43.25 44.64
CA VAL A 56 21.67 44.53 45.30
C VAL A 56 20.37 45.30 45.45
N ALA A 57 19.96 45.44 46.71
CA ALA A 57 18.87 46.30 47.14
C ALA A 57 19.30 47.78 47.06
N PHE A 58 18.39 48.62 46.58
CA PHE A 58 18.51 50.07 46.63
C PHE A 58 18.50 50.57 48.08
N MET A 59 19.52 51.35 48.47
CA MET A 59 19.42 52.36 49.54
C MET A 59 20.23 53.59 49.11
N GLY A 60 19.54 54.74 49.02
CA GLY A 60 20.17 56.03 48.80
C GLY A 60 20.79 56.60 50.09
N LEU A 61 21.77 57.49 49.92
CA LEU A 61 22.09 58.64 50.77
C LEU A 61 23.15 59.49 50.05
N GLY A 62 23.00 60.81 50.12
CA GLY A 62 23.81 61.78 49.37
C GLY A 62 25.20 62.04 49.93
N GLY A 63 25.99 62.79 49.16
CA GLY A 63 27.30 63.31 49.55
C GLY A 63 27.90 64.22 48.48
N CYS A 64 28.37 65.39 48.91
CA CYS A 64 28.79 66.55 48.13
C CYS A 64 30.29 66.50 47.75
N GLY A 65 30.66 67.11 46.61
CA GLY A 65 31.92 67.87 46.48
C GLY A 65 32.97 67.37 45.48
N GLY A 66 33.49 68.30 44.66
CA GLY A 66 34.90 68.32 44.25
C GLY A 66 35.16 68.57 42.76
N GLY A 67 35.57 69.79 42.41
CA GLY A 67 35.81 70.23 41.03
C GLY A 67 37.06 69.64 40.34
N GLY A 68 37.13 69.87 39.04
CA GLY A 68 38.30 69.61 38.20
C GLY A 68 38.15 70.33 36.86
N ALA A 69 38.78 71.50 36.75
CA ALA A 69 38.86 72.29 35.53
C ALA A 69 39.81 71.63 34.51
N GLY A 70 39.42 71.61 33.24
CA GLY A 70 40.26 71.20 32.11
C GLY A 70 39.84 71.96 30.85
N SER A 71 40.81 72.63 30.23
CA SER A 71 40.67 73.74 29.31
C SER A 71 40.66 73.36 27.83
N SER A 72 39.84 74.10 27.06
CA SER A 72 40.14 74.75 25.76
C SER A 72 40.42 73.95 24.48
N GLY A 73 39.58 74.28 23.47
CA GLY A 73 39.87 74.27 22.02
C GLY A 73 38.81 73.49 21.24
N GLY A 74 37.97 74.01 20.34
CA GLY A 74 37.87 75.30 19.65
C GLY A 74 37.68 75.05 18.15
N GLY A 75 36.45 75.19 17.63
CA GLY A 75 36.21 75.62 16.23
C GLY A 75 35.25 74.81 15.33
N GLY A 76 34.02 75.34 15.17
CA GLY A 76 33.17 75.28 13.95
C GLY A 76 32.15 74.13 13.88
N GLY A 77 30.84 74.32 13.71
CA GLY A 77 30.00 75.49 13.49
C GLY A 77 28.74 75.09 12.72
N GLY A 78 27.57 75.15 13.36
CA GLY A 78 26.26 75.23 12.71
C GLY A 78 25.34 74.00 12.85
N GLY A 79 24.55 73.96 13.93
CA GLY A 79 23.46 72.99 14.05
C GLY A 79 22.79 72.91 15.43
N GLY A 80 22.45 74.04 16.04
CA GLY A 80 21.61 74.18 17.25
C GLY A 80 21.83 73.17 18.37
N ASP A 81 22.55 73.59 19.42
CA ASP A 81 22.67 72.89 20.72
C ASP A 81 21.29 72.44 21.19
N GLY A 82 20.96 71.19 20.90
CA GLY A 82 19.77 70.54 21.40
C GLY A 82 20.04 70.10 22.82
N ASP A 83 19.06 70.26 23.71
CA ASP A 83 19.19 69.69 25.05
C ASP A 83 19.38 68.16 24.95
N PRO A 84 20.17 67.52 25.84
CA PRO A 84 20.36 66.06 25.88
C PRO A 84 19.12 65.38 26.46
N LEU A 85 18.00 65.50 25.73
CA LEU A 85 16.66 65.06 26.12
C LEU A 85 16.05 64.14 25.05
N ILE A 86 15.36 63.11 25.51
CA ILE A 86 14.39 62.40 24.69
C ILE A 86 13.05 63.16 24.72
N VAL A 87 12.45 63.34 23.54
CA VAL A 87 11.23 64.11 23.30
C VAL A 87 10.02 63.20 23.21
N ALA A 88 10.10 62.12 22.43
CA ALA A 88 8.99 61.21 22.22
C ALA A 88 9.42 59.77 21.88
N ILE A 89 8.54 58.81 22.13
CA ILE A 89 8.62 57.42 21.65
C ILE A 89 7.34 57.09 20.91
N ARG A 90 7.45 56.62 19.66
CA ARG A 90 6.32 56.34 18.77
C ARG A 90 6.44 54.96 18.12
N LEU A 91 5.29 54.36 17.83
CA LEU A 91 5.19 53.21 16.94
C LEU A 91 4.75 53.71 15.57
N LEU A 92 5.51 53.35 14.53
CA LEU A 92 5.21 53.74 13.15
C LEU A 92 4.35 52.68 12.46
N ASN A 93 3.52 53.10 11.50
CA ASN A 93 2.70 52.22 10.66
C ASN A 93 1.83 51.22 11.46
N VAL A 94 1.23 51.68 12.56
CA VAL A 94 0.30 50.85 13.34
C VAL A 94 -1.03 50.78 12.58
N PRO A 95 -1.56 49.58 12.29
CA PRO A 95 -2.82 49.43 11.59
C PRO A 95 -3.98 49.83 12.52
N THR A 96 -4.87 50.66 12.00
CA THR A 96 -6.07 51.15 12.68
C THR A 96 -7.28 51.03 11.75
N ALA A 97 -8.48 51.28 12.26
CA ALA A 97 -9.69 51.31 11.44
C ALA A 97 -9.65 52.37 10.32
N ASN A 98 -8.76 53.37 10.41
CA ASN A 98 -8.63 54.46 9.43
C ASN A 98 -7.42 54.27 8.50
N GLY A 99 -6.73 53.13 8.54
CA GLY A 99 -5.48 52.87 7.81
C GLY A 99 -4.29 52.82 8.76
N PHE A 100 -3.12 53.29 8.34
CA PHE A 100 -1.91 53.28 9.15
C PHE A 100 -1.73 54.60 9.90
N GLU A 101 -1.54 54.53 11.22
CA GLU A 101 -1.32 55.68 12.08
C GLU A 101 0.02 55.57 12.81
N THR A 102 0.59 56.71 13.19
CA THR A 102 1.72 56.77 14.12
C THR A 102 1.18 56.91 15.54
N LEU A 103 1.53 55.98 16.42
CA LEU A 103 1.03 55.95 17.79
C LEU A 103 2.11 56.43 18.76
N GLU A 104 1.89 57.58 19.41
CA GLU A 104 2.78 58.07 20.46
C GLU A 104 2.56 57.28 21.76
N LEU A 105 3.61 56.62 22.25
CA LEU A 105 3.58 55.85 23.50
C LEU A 105 3.98 56.69 24.70
N TRP A 106 4.84 57.69 24.49
CA TRP A 106 5.40 58.55 25.53
C TRP A 106 5.90 59.87 24.91
N SER A 107 5.73 60.98 25.64
CA SER A 107 6.46 62.22 25.36
C SER A 107 6.86 62.96 26.63
N SER A 108 7.91 63.79 26.52
CA SER A 108 8.46 64.57 27.62
C SER A 108 7.49 65.59 28.22
N SER A 109 6.41 65.92 27.50
CA SER A 109 5.33 66.81 27.96
C SER A 109 4.29 66.09 28.86
N SER A 110 4.25 64.76 28.83
CA SER A 110 3.34 63.92 29.63
C SER A 110 4.13 63.09 30.65
N SER A 111 3.99 63.40 31.94
CA SER A 111 4.80 62.76 33.00
C SER A 111 4.35 61.34 33.41
N ALA A 112 3.39 60.73 32.70
CA ALA A 112 2.91 59.37 32.97
C ALA A 112 2.72 58.63 31.64
N GLY A 113 3.31 57.44 31.52
CA GLY A 113 2.97 56.52 30.43
C GLY A 113 1.48 56.12 30.51
N PRO A 114 0.85 55.76 29.38
CA PRO A 114 -0.57 55.42 29.37
C PRO A 114 -0.84 54.24 30.33
N PRO A 115 -1.89 54.30 31.18
CA PRO A 115 -2.18 53.26 32.17
C PRO A 115 -2.57 51.92 31.54
N ASN A 116 -2.93 51.92 30.26
CA ASN A 116 -3.19 50.74 29.45
C ASN A 116 -2.27 50.81 28.22
N PRO A 117 -1.24 49.95 28.12
CA PRO A 117 -0.40 49.91 26.91
C PRO A 117 -1.28 49.54 25.70
N PRO A 118 -1.06 50.15 24.53
CA PRO A 118 -1.78 49.77 23.33
C PRO A 118 -1.49 48.31 23.00
N ALA A 119 -2.54 47.58 22.64
CA ALA A 119 -2.49 46.17 22.31
C ALA A 119 -2.66 45.95 20.80
N GLU A 120 -2.52 44.70 20.37
CA GLU A 120 -2.62 44.30 18.95
C GLU A 120 -1.57 44.95 18.05
N ILE A 121 -0.41 45.27 18.61
CA ILE A 121 0.70 45.87 17.87
C ILE A 121 1.37 44.82 16.96
N PRO A 122 1.62 45.12 15.67
CA PRO A 122 2.31 44.21 14.76
C PRO A 122 3.71 43.81 15.24
N LEU A 123 4.14 42.60 14.88
CA LEU A 123 5.41 42.01 15.30
C LEU A 123 6.63 42.63 14.61
N ASN A 124 6.44 43.31 13.49
CA ASN A 124 7.47 44.04 12.76
C ASN A 124 7.28 45.56 12.82
N VAL A 125 6.53 46.08 13.79
CA VAL A 125 6.32 47.52 13.96
C VAL A 125 7.65 48.23 14.21
N ALA A 126 7.89 49.36 13.53
CA ALA A 126 9.07 50.16 13.81
C ALA A 126 8.84 51.04 15.05
N VAL A 127 9.86 51.16 15.90
CA VAL A 127 9.85 52.03 17.08
C VAL A 127 10.72 53.25 16.80
N GLU A 128 10.13 54.43 16.74
CA GLU A 128 10.81 55.70 16.56
C GLU A 128 11.00 56.41 17.91
N MET A 129 12.19 56.94 18.14
CA MET A 129 12.55 57.73 19.30
C MET A 129 13.09 59.08 18.84
N GLU A 130 12.43 60.16 19.23
CA GLU A 130 12.82 61.53 18.87
C GLU A 130 13.62 62.17 20.01
N PHE A 131 14.72 62.82 19.67
CA PHE A 131 15.60 63.50 20.61
C PHE A 131 15.68 65.00 20.32
N ALA A 132 15.91 65.80 21.36
CA ALA A 132 16.01 67.26 21.25
C ALA A 132 17.36 67.71 20.65
N GLY A 133 18.36 66.83 20.59
CA GLY A 133 19.67 67.03 19.98
C GLY A 133 20.11 65.83 19.13
N ASN A 134 21.23 65.98 18.40
CA ASN A 134 21.77 64.93 17.54
C ASN A 134 22.26 63.73 18.37
N VAL A 135 21.87 62.52 17.96
CA VAL A 135 22.27 61.29 18.64
C VAL A 135 23.58 60.78 18.04
N ASP A 136 24.53 60.44 18.91
CA ASP A 136 25.74 59.73 18.49
C ASP A 136 25.38 58.28 18.14
N GLN A 137 25.50 57.92 16.86
CA GLN A 137 25.24 56.57 16.37
C GLN A 137 26.07 55.50 17.09
N GLY A 138 27.30 55.83 17.51
CA GLY A 138 28.16 54.92 18.28
C GLY A 138 27.64 54.60 19.68
N SER A 139 26.72 55.43 20.21
CA SER A 139 26.10 55.23 21.52
C SER A 139 24.81 54.40 21.49
N VAL A 140 24.28 54.10 20.30
CA VAL A 140 23.08 53.28 20.09
C VAL A 140 23.45 51.78 20.09
N PRO A 141 22.57 50.85 20.54
CA PRO A 141 22.91 49.43 20.56
C PRO A 141 23.26 48.88 19.16
N GLN A 142 24.36 48.13 19.07
CA GLN A 142 24.92 47.63 17.79
C GLN A 142 24.77 46.10 17.60
N SER A 143 24.32 45.36 18.62
CA SER A 143 24.44 43.90 18.67
C SER A 143 23.24 43.12 18.09
N GLY A 144 22.38 43.76 17.29
CA GLY A 144 21.17 43.12 16.75
C GLY A 144 20.10 42.81 17.81
N ILE A 145 20.30 43.27 19.04
CA ILE A 145 19.37 43.14 20.17
C ILE A 145 19.18 44.49 20.85
N ALA A 146 17.96 44.77 21.31
CA ALA A 146 17.59 46.01 21.99
C ALA A 146 17.92 45.94 23.49
N LEU A 147 19.21 45.97 23.80
CA LEU A 147 19.72 45.99 25.17
C LEU A 147 20.86 47.01 25.32
N GLY A 148 20.85 47.74 26.44
CA GLY A 148 21.90 48.68 26.83
C GLY A 148 21.40 50.10 26.97
N THR A 149 21.84 50.99 26.07
CA THR A 149 21.47 52.41 26.07
C THR A 149 20.01 52.65 25.66
N ILE A 150 19.43 51.70 24.91
CA ILE A 150 17.99 51.57 24.64
C ILE A 150 17.61 50.11 24.88
N ASN A 151 16.65 49.88 25.77
CA ASN A 151 16.16 48.55 26.09
C ASN A 151 14.74 48.39 25.56
N ILE A 152 14.49 47.37 24.75
CA ILE A 152 13.14 46.96 24.34
C ILE A 152 13.00 45.51 24.77
N THR A 153 12.33 45.26 25.89
CA THR A 153 12.36 43.96 26.54
C THR A 153 10.96 43.48 26.90
N THR A 154 10.81 42.15 26.98
CA THR A 154 9.66 41.52 27.61
C THR A 154 10.09 40.75 28.86
N THR A 155 9.16 40.44 29.76
CA THR A 155 9.41 39.66 30.96
C THR A 155 8.30 38.64 31.19
N ASP A 156 8.66 37.36 31.28
CA ASP A 156 7.73 36.24 31.55
C ASP A 156 7.54 35.96 33.06
N GLY A 157 7.87 36.94 33.90
CA GLY A 157 7.90 36.85 35.36
C GLY A 157 9.25 36.43 35.94
N THR A 158 10.16 35.85 35.14
CA THR A 158 11.49 35.43 35.61
C THR A 158 12.65 35.75 34.68
N ILE A 159 12.42 35.82 33.37
CA ILE A 159 13.44 36.04 32.35
C ILE A 159 13.09 37.31 31.58
N THR A 160 14.06 38.22 31.48
CA THR A 160 13.96 39.41 30.63
C THR A 160 14.57 39.10 29.27
N THR A 161 13.76 39.12 28.22
CA THR A 161 14.19 38.83 26.84
C THR A 161 14.20 40.13 26.03
N PRO A 162 15.34 40.56 25.48
CA PRO A 162 15.39 41.72 24.59
C PRO A 162 14.79 41.40 23.21
N ALA A 163 14.17 42.40 22.59
CA ALA A 163 13.76 42.35 21.19
C ALA A 163 14.98 42.23 20.28
N ALA A 164 14.85 41.50 19.17
CA ALA A 164 15.87 41.41 18.15
C ALA A 164 15.54 42.34 16.98
N GLY A 165 16.54 43.06 16.47
CA GLY A 165 16.36 44.05 15.42
C GLY A 165 17.56 44.95 15.25
N SER A 166 17.44 45.95 14.39
CA SER A 166 18.50 46.90 14.07
C SER A 166 18.11 48.31 14.48
N PHE A 167 19.09 49.12 14.88
CA PHE A 167 18.90 50.54 15.12
C PHE A 167 19.53 51.38 14.00
N GLY A 168 18.79 52.39 13.55
CA GLY A 168 19.29 53.43 12.64
C GLY A 168 19.17 54.80 13.28
N VAL A 169 20.09 55.72 12.94
CA VAL A 169 19.99 57.14 13.27
C VAL A 169 19.71 57.91 11.98
N SER A 170 18.68 58.75 11.99
CA SER A 170 18.26 59.54 10.84
C SER A 170 17.90 60.97 11.24
N ASP A 171 17.77 61.83 10.24
CA ASP A 171 17.36 63.22 10.42
C ASP A 171 15.85 63.32 10.67
N LEU A 172 15.45 64.19 11.60
CA LEU A 172 14.07 64.63 11.71
C LEU A 172 13.73 65.50 10.47
N PRO A 173 12.75 65.12 9.62
CA PRO A 173 12.51 65.80 8.33
C PRO A 173 12.08 67.27 8.46
N SER A 174 11.52 67.67 9.61
CA SER A 174 11.12 69.05 9.87
C SER A 174 12.29 69.99 10.18
N LEU A 175 13.51 69.46 10.27
CA LEU A 175 14.73 70.20 10.58
C LEU A 175 15.74 70.09 9.43
N PRO A 176 16.75 70.98 9.38
CA PRO A 176 17.81 70.89 8.37
C PRO A 176 18.51 69.52 8.37
N PRO A 177 18.96 69.01 7.20
CA PRO A 177 19.73 67.77 7.12
C PRO A 177 20.98 67.77 8.02
N GLY A 178 21.40 66.59 8.47
CA GLY A 178 22.53 66.36 9.39
C GLY A 178 22.19 66.55 10.88
N ASN A 179 20.90 66.60 11.24
CA ASN A 179 20.47 66.77 12.63
C ASN A 179 20.46 65.47 13.45
N GLY A 180 20.36 64.29 12.83
CA GLY A 180 20.49 62.98 13.49
C GLY A 180 19.62 62.78 14.74
N ARG A 181 18.41 63.35 14.77
CA ARG A 181 17.55 63.41 15.97
C ARG A 181 16.59 62.23 16.12
N LEU A 182 16.46 61.39 15.10
CA LEU A 182 15.60 60.21 15.13
C LEU A 182 16.44 58.96 15.30
N VAL A 183 16.09 58.14 16.28
CA VAL A 183 16.56 56.76 16.39
C VAL A 183 15.40 55.85 16.05
N THR A 184 15.56 54.97 15.08
CA THR A 184 14.54 53.99 14.70
C THR A 184 15.03 52.59 15.00
N PHE A 185 14.24 51.81 15.72
CA PHE A 185 14.42 50.37 15.86
C PHE A 185 13.50 49.65 14.89
N LEU A 186 14.10 48.80 14.05
CA LEU A 186 13.41 47.92 13.11
C LEU A 186 13.54 46.48 13.62
N PRO A 187 12.44 45.86 14.10
CA PRO A 187 12.48 44.45 14.49
C PRO A 187 12.90 43.55 13.33
N THR A 188 13.67 42.50 13.64
CA THR A 188 14.05 41.51 12.63
C THR A 188 12.79 40.84 12.05
N PRO A 189 12.58 40.80 10.73
CA PRO A 189 11.45 40.07 10.17
C PRO A 189 11.60 38.55 10.39
N PRO A 190 10.50 37.78 10.38
CA PRO A 190 10.53 36.34 10.64
C PRO A 190 11.40 35.57 9.64
N THR A 191 12.17 34.61 10.13
CA THR A 191 13.10 33.81 9.32
C THR A 191 12.66 32.36 9.11
N ASP A 192 11.85 31.80 10.03
CA ASP A 192 11.38 30.41 9.94
C ASP A 192 9.98 30.34 9.30
N PRO A 193 9.82 29.65 8.14
CA PRO A 193 8.52 29.45 7.50
C PRO A 193 7.53 28.64 8.33
N LEU A 194 8.00 27.76 9.22
CA LEU A 194 7.14 26.92 10.05
C LEU A 194 6.71 27.62 11.33
N ASN A 195 7.52 28.56 11.82
CA ASN A 195 7.24 29.29 13.06
C ASN A 195 7.55 30.80 12.91
N PRO A 196 6.84 31.53 12.02
CA PRO A 196 7.15 32.93 11.75
C PRO A 196 6.99 33.81 12.99
N ALA A 197 5.95 33.61 13.81
CA ALA A 197 5.73 34.41 15.01
C ALA A 197 6.82 34.26 16.09
N THR A 198 7.52 33.12 16.14
CA THR A 198 8.55 32.87 17.18
C THR A 198 9.95 33.31 16.73
N THR A 199 10.13 33.59 15.44
CA THR A 199 11.41 34.01 14.86
C THR A 199 11.43 35.48 14.44
N ALA A 200 10.32 36.20 14.62
CA ALA A 200 10.26 37.65 14.49
C ALA A 200 11.00 38.34 15.66
N GLY A 201 11.43 39.58 15.41
CA GLY A 201 12.15 40.41 16.36
C GLY A 201 11.36 40.79 17.62
N LEU A 202 10.03 40.82 17.49
CA LEU A 202 9.07 40.90 18.59
C LEU A 202 8.25 39.61 18.64
N GLY A 203 8.13 39.02 19.83
CA GLY A 203 7.29 37.84 20.06
C GLY A 203 5.80 38.20 20.09
N GLY A 204 4.95 37.24 19.70
CA GLY A 204 3.49 37.42 19.67
C GLY A 204 2.79 37.24 21.01
N ALA A 205 1.68 37.94 21.20
CA ALA A 205 0.86 37.99 22.42
C ALA A 205 1.61 38.44 23.69
N ILE A 206 2.64 39.27 23.54
CA ILE A 206 3.61 39.57 24.59
C ILE A 206 3.66 41.08 24.87
N PRO A 207 3.67 41.51 26.15
CA PRO A 207 3.93 42.90 26.49
C PRO A 207 5.43 43.21 26.38
N TYR A 208 5.76 44.31 25.73
CA TYR A 208 7.11 44.88 25.64
C TYR A 208 7.18 46.21 26.39
N THR A 209 8.30 46.42 27.07
CA THR A 209 8.67 47.68 27.74
C THR A 209 9.87 48.28 27.03
N ILE A 210 9.75 49.54 26.65
CA ILE A 210 10.85 50.37 26.15
C ILE A 210 11.38 51.18 27.33
N PHE A 211 12.67 51.04 27.63
CA PHE A 211 13.33 51.78 28.69
C PHE A 211 14.63 52.41 28.20
N ILE A 212 14.71 53.73 28.34
CA ILE A 212 15.87 54.55 27.98
C ILE A 212 16.34 55.26 29.26
N PRO A 213 17.47 54.83 29.85
CA PRO A 213 17.93 55.34 31.13
C PRO A 213 18.57 56.72 30.99
N ARG A 214 18.37 57.58 31.99
CA ARG A 214 19.15 58.82 32.16
C ARG A 214 20.52 58.56 32.77
N ALA A 215 21.43 59.52 32.59
CA ALA A 215 22.70 59.60 33.28
C ALA A 215 22.53 59.51 34.81
N GLY A 216 23.35 58.66 35.46
CA GLY A 216 23.31 58.39 36.90
C GLY A 216 22.42 57.21 37.31
N ASN A 217 21.45 56.81 36.47
CA ASN A 217 20.63 55.61 36.69
C ASN A 217 21.20 54.35 36.00
N SER A 218 22.06 54.53 34.99
CA SER A 218 22.74 53.46 34.24
C SER A 218 24.18 53.88 33.89
N THR A 219 25.08 52.91 33.73
CA THR A 219 26.42 53.13 33.15
C THR A 219 26.41 53.11 31.61
N GLN A 220 25.32 52.64 31.01
CA GLN A 220 25.09 52.62 29.57
C GLN A 220 24.01 53.66 29.26
N VAL A 221 24.41 54.82 28.74
CA VAL A 221 23.54 55.97 28.47
C VAL A 221 23.81 56.48 27.06
N LEU A 222 22.75 56.88 26.35
CA LEU A 222 22.86 57.51 25.03
C LEU A 222 23.61 58.85 25.13
N THR A 223 24.41 59.16 24.10
CA THR A 223 25.03 60.47 23.93
C THR A 223 24.18 61.29 22.94
N VAL A 224 23.67 62.43 23.40
CA VAL A 224 22.81 63.34 22.65
C VAL A 224 23.39 64.74 22.75
N ALA A 225 23.56 65.44 21.62
CA ALA A 225 24.26 66.73 21.58
C ALA A 225 25.67 66.73 22.20
N GLY A 226 26.35 65.57 22.17
CA GLY A 226 27.68 65.40 22.76
C GLY A 226 27.68 65.21 24.30
N GLU A 227 26.51 65.20 24.94
CA GLU A 227 26.36 64.98 26.38
C GLU A 227 25.54 63.71 26.68
N SER A 228 25.62 63.18 27.90
CA SER A 228 24.80 62.04 28.30
C SER A 228 23.33 62.44 28.51
N LEU A 229 22.40 61.58 28.08
CA LEU A 229 20.95 61.80 28.24
C LEU A 229 20.56 62.16 29.68
N THR A 230 19.79 63.23 29.85
CA THR A 230 19.48 63.80 31.18
C THR A 230 18.10 63.44 31.74
N ASN A 231 17.17 63.01 30.88
CA ASN A 231 15.85 62.49 31.26
C ASN A 231 15.71 61.00 30.92
N GLU A 232 14.81 60.31 31.62
CA GLU A 232 14.49 58.90 31.35
C GLU A 232 13.14 58.78 30.65
N ALA A 233 12.97 57.73 29.85
CA ALA A 233 11.70 57.41 29.23
C ALA A 233 11.35 55.93 29.45
N VAL A 234 10.08 55.70 29.80
CA VAL A 234 9.49 54.37 29.97
C VAL A 234 8.18 54.34 29.17
N ALA A 235 8.10 53.45 28.19
CA ALA A 235 6.91 53.20 27.40
C ALA A 235 6.61 51.70 27.36
N ALA A 236 5.36 51.33 27.10
CA ALA A 236 4.97 49.93 26.96
C ALA A 236 3.92 49.76 25.87
N PHE A 237 3.93 48.59 25.23
CA PHE A 237 2.94 48.16 24.24
C PHE A 237 2.79 46.63 24.31
N GLN A 238 1.71 46.09 23.76
CA GLN A 238 1.47 44.65 23.69
C GLN A 238 1.29 44.22 22.23
N THR A 239 2.04 43.21 21.82
CA THR A 239 1.96 42.68 20.47
C THR A 239 0.67 41.89 20.22
N CYS A 240 0.27 41.82 18.96
CA CYS A 240 -0.85 41.00 18.48
C CYS A 240 -0.66 39.51 18.82
N ASP A 241 -1.77 38.77 18.93
CA ASP A 241 -1.77 37.33 19.17
C ASP A 241 -1.79 36.56 17.83
N PRO A 242 -0.70 35.84 17.45
CA PRO A 242 -0.65 35.06 16.22
C PRO A 242 -1.65 33.90 16.18
N ALA A 243 -2.18 33.47 17.33
CA ALA A 243 -3.24 32.47 17.44
C ALA A 243 -4.65 33.07 17.32
N GLY A 244 -4.77 34.38 17.15
CA GLY A 244 -6.03 35.09 16.98
C GLY A 244 -6.73 34.84 15.65
N ALA A 245 -7.90 35.46 15.47
CA ALA A 245 -8.80 35.20 14.32
C ALA A 245 -8.22 35.56 12.93
N GLY A 246 -7.21 36.44 12.88
CA GLY A 246 -6.50 36.80 11.63
C GLY A 246 -5.28 35.93 11.32
N GLY A 247 -4.93 35.00 12.20
CA GLY A 247 -3.71 34.20 12.09
C GLY A 247 -2.42 35.01 12.20
N VAL A 248 -1.30 34.33 11.96
CA VAL A 248 0.04 34.93 12.07
C VAL A 248 0.33 36.01 11.04
N GLU A 249 -0.33 35.99 9.89
CA GLU A 249 -0.11 36.98 8.82
C GLU A 249 -0.70 38.35 9.19
N ALA A 250 -1.86 38.40 9.84
CA ALA A 250 -2.47 39.65 10.32
C ALA A 250 -1.65 40.34 11.42
N CYS A 251 -0.64 39.65 11.94
CA CYS A 251 0.28 40.14 12.96
C CYS A 251 1.48 40.92 12.38
N PHE A 252 1.57 41.07 11.05
CA PHE A 252 2.62 41.83 10.40
C PHE A 252 2.02 42.97 9.58
N THR A 253 2.79 44.03 9.40
CA THR A 253 2.46 45.15 8.51
C THR A 253 3.45 45.25 7.38
N ASP A 254 2.98 45.70 6.24
CA ASP A 254 3.81 46.00 5.08
C ASP A 254 4.76 47.18 5.36
N PRO A 255 6.09 46.98 5.39
CA PRO A 255 7.03 48.08 5.55
C PRO A 255 7.22 48.89 4.26
N ILE A 256 6.93 48.34 3.08
CA ILE A 256 7.21 48.96 1.78
C ILE A 256 5.98 48.82 0.88
N PRO A 257 5.22 49.92 0.63
CA PRO A 257 4.00 49.81 -0.16
C PRO A 257 4.25 49.33 -1.60
N GLY A 258 3.58 48.26 -2.01
CA GLY A 258 3.55 47.75 -3.38
C GLY A 258 3.90 46.28 -3.47
N PRO A 259 3.90 45.66 -4.68
CA PRO A 259 4.28 44.26 -4.80
C PRO A 259 5.81 44.07 -4.79
N PRO A 260 6.31 43.06 -4.06
CA PRO A 260 7.71 42.68 -4.10
C PRO A 260 8.12 42.25 -5.49
N PHE A 261 9.33 42.58 -5.90
CA PHE A 261 9.84 42.22 -7.22
C PHE A 261 11.25 41.66 -7.19
N VAL A 262 11.58 40.81 -8.17
CA VAL A 262 12.93 40.27 -8.33
C VAL A 262 13.88 41.37 -8.83
N VAL A 263 14.86 41.71 -8.00
CA VAL A 263 15.87 42.75 -8.26
C VAL A 263 17.04 42.19 -9.07
N ALA A 264 17.50 41.00 -8.70
CA ALA A 264 18.65 40.35 -9.33
C ALA A 264 18.57 38.83 -9.17
N THR A 265 19.24 38.11 -10.05
CA THR A 265 19.41 36.66 -9.95
C THR A 265 20.85 36.26 -10.22
N THR A 266 21.26 35.13 -9.66
CA THR A 266 22.53 34.47 -9.98
C THR A 266 22.23 32.99 -10.26
N PRO A 267 22.45 32.47 -11.47
CA PRO A 267 22.91 33.18 -12.67
C PRO A 267 21.95 34.28 -13.12
N ASP A 268 22.46 35.19 -13.97
CA ASP A 268 21.65 36.28 -14.52
C ASP A 268 20.50 35.71 -15.35
N THR A 269 19.29 36.25 -15.15
CA THR A 269 18.07 35.78 -15.82
C THR A 269 17.32 36.95 -16.43
N ASN A 270 16.78 36.75 -17.63
CA ASN A 270 15.99 37.76 -18.31
C ASN A 270 15.10 37.18 -19.40
N ASP A 271 14.24 38.02 -19.99
CA ASP A 271 13.53 37.74 -21.23
C ASP A 271 13.71 38.94 -22.19
N PRO A 272 14.45 38.80 -23.32
CA PRO A 272 14.99 37.54 -23.84
C PRO A 272 16.11 36.96 -22.96
N THR A 273 16.23 35.63 -23.01
CA THR A 273 17.22 34.85 -22.25
C THR A 273 18.64 35.43 -22.42
N PRO A 274 19.41 35.65 -21.34
CA PRO A 274 20.80 36.09 -21.42
C PRO A 274 21.71 35.09 -22.16
N PRO A 275 22.95 35.47 -22.52
CA PRO A 275 23.92 34.54 -23.11
C PRO A 275 24.09 33.29 -22.25
N ALA A 276 24.26 32.15 -22.93
CA ALA A 276 24.37 30.86 -22.28
C ALA A 276 25.58 30.79 -21.31
N ILE A 277 25.37 30.20 -20.14
CA ILE A 277 26.38 30.04 -19.09
C ILE A 277 26.90 28.60 -19.05
N ASP A 278 28.13 28.40 -18.59
CA ASP A 278 28.60 27.04 -18.29
C ASP A 278 27.86 26.52 -17.04
N PRO A 279 27.16 25.37 -17.10
CA PRO A 279 26.50 24.81 -15.93
C PRO A 279 27.49 24.50 -14.79
N THR A 280 28.77 24.21 -15.09
CA THR A 280 29.82 24.00 -14.07
C THR A 280 30.18 25.27 -13.29
N ASN A 281 29.85 26.45 -13.82
CA ASN A 281 30.10 27.73 -13.15
C ASN A 281 28.95 28.13 -12.20
N VAL A 282 27.84 27.40 -12.19
CA VAL A 282 26.76 27.60 -11.22
C VAL A 282 27.22 27.03 -9.89
N THR A 283 27.63 27.91 -8.97
CA THR A 283 28.23 27.50 -7.70
C THR A 283 27.22 26.69 -6.87
N ASN A 284 27.60 25.48 -6.47
CA ASN A 284 26.76 24.52 -5.74
C ASN A 284 25.40 24.22 -6.42
N ASP A 285 25.32 24.39 -7.75
CA ASP A 285 24.08 24.22 -8.51
C ASP A 285 22.91 25.08 -7.98
N THR A 286 23.27 26.23 -7.39
CA THR A 286 22.34 27.16 -6.77
C THR A 286 21.90 28.27 -7.74
N VAL A 287 20.59 28.41 -7.93
CA VAL A 287 19.94 29.57 -8.58
C VAL A 287 19.38 30.49 -7.49
N THR A 288 20.04 31.62 -7.29
CA THR A 288 19.69 32.64 -6.30
C THR A 288 18.80 33.72 -6.90
N VAL A 289 17.78 34.13 -6.16
CA VAL A 289 16.88 35.25 -6.47
C VAL A 289 16.90 36.23 -5.30
N PHE A 290 17.18 37.51 -5.60
CA PHE A 290 17.04 38.61 -4.65
C PHE A 290 15.73 39.36 -4.91
N VAL A 291 14.93 39.55 -3.88
CA VAL A 291 13.63 40.22 -3.92
C VAL A 291 13.71 41.56 -3.20
N SER A 292 13.02 42.58 -3.72
CA SER A 292 13.16 44.00 -3.36
C SER A 292 12.91 44.35 -1.90
N GLU A 293 12.28 43.44 -1.15
CA GLU A 293 11.78 43.70 0.18
C GLU A 293 11.62 42.40 0.99
N PRO A 294 11.37 42.50 2.31
CA PRO A 294 11.12 41.35 3.17
C PRO A 294 9.91 40.52 2.72
N LEU A 295 9.99 39.19 2.84
CA LEU A 295 8.91 38.28 2.45
C LEU A 295 8.32 37.54 3.64
N PHE A 296 7.04 37.17 3.53
CA PHE A 296 6.42 36.25 4.47
C PHE A 296 6.89 34.81 4.17
N PRO A 297 7.57 34.11 5.11
CA PRO A 297 8.27 32.88 4.77
C PRO A 297 7.35 31.67 4.57
N GLY A 298 6.12 31.68 5.11
CA GLY A 298 5.25 30.49 5.19
C GLY A 298 4.93 29.80 3.85
N ALA A 299 4.99 30.52 2.74
CA ALA A 299 4.71 30.00 1.40
C ALA A 299 5.97 29.67 0.58
N ILE A 300 7.19 29.86 1.10
CA ILE A 300 8.43 29.68 0.34
C ILE A 300 8.85 28.20 0.39
N ASN A 301 8.51 27.46 -0.66
CA ASN A 301 8.79 26.03 -0.81
C ASN A 301 8.82 25.63 -2.29
N LEU A 302 9.20 24.38 -2.58
CA LEU A 302 9.32 23.82 -3.95
C LEU A 302 8.01 23.80 -4.77
N THR A 303 6.85 23.96 -4.12
CA THR A 303 5.56 24.06 -4.84
C THR A 303 5.38 25.46 -5.41
N ASN A 304 5.82 26.47 -4.67
CA ASN A 304 5.54 27.87 -4.96
C ASN A 304 6.73 28.60 -5.59
N TYR A 305 7.93 28.05 -5.46
CA TYR A 305 9.16 28.50 -6.10
C TYR A 305 9.79 27.32 -6.86
N LYS A 306 9.81 27.39 -8.19
CA LYS A 306 10.25 26.30 -9.07
C LYS A 306 11.33 26.78 -10.02
N LEU A 307 12.25 25.86 -10.30
CA LEU A 307 13.13 25.92 -11.45
C LEU A 307 12.66 24.86 -12.45
N ILE A 308 12.37 25.24 -13.70
CA ILE A 308 11.76 24.34 -14.70
C ILE A 308 12.62 24.30 -15.95
N ASN A 309 12.82 23.11 -16.52
CA ASN A 309 13.34 22.97 -17.88
C ASN A 309 12.24 23.46 -18.86
N SER A 310 12.48 24.57 -19.55
CA SER A 310 11.46 25.20 -20.41
C SER A 310 11.03 24.34 -21.59
N ALA A 311 11.85 23.39 -22.04
CA ALA A 311 11.51 22.48 -23.14
C ALA A 311 10.59 21.34 -22.67
N SER A 312 10.99 20.61 -21.63
CA SER A 312 10.24 19.44 -21.12
C SER A 312 9.14 19.80 -20.13
N GLN A 313 9.15 21.04 -19.61
CA GLN A 313 8.30 21.51 -18.50
C GLN A 313 8.50 20.74 -17.20
N ALA A 314 9.54 19.91 -17.11
CA ALA A 314 9.89 19.19 -15.89
C ALA A 314 10.52 20.15 -14.86
N GLN A 315 10.08 20.04 -13.60
CA GLN A 315 10.72 20.75 -12.49
C GLN A 315 12.09 20.13 -12.23
N VAL A 316 13.13 20.97 -12.19
CA VAL A 316 14.49 20.57 -11.81
C VAL A 316 14.47 20.13 -10.36
N PRO A 317 14.81 18.89 -10.00
CA PRO A 317 14.75 18.45 -8.61
C PRO A 317 15.77 19.20 -7.74
N GLY A 318 15.41 19.52 -6.51
CA GLY A 318 16.24 20.37 -5.65
C GLY A 318 15.62 20.67 -4.29
N SER A 319 16.15 21.68 -3.63
CA SER A 319 15.64 22.23 -2.37
C SER A 319 15.61 23.76 -2.42
N VAL A 320 14.84 24.37 -1.51
CA VAL A 320 14.76 25.84 -1.41
C VAL A 320 15.30 26.27 -0.05
N GLN A 321 16.19 27.27 -0.06
CA GLN A 321 16.63 27.97 1.15
C GLN A 321 16.17 29.42 1.09
N PHE A 322 15.72 29.93 2.23
CA PHE A 322 15.24 31.30 2.37
C PHE A 322 16.09 32.07 3.36
N TYR A 323 16.49 33.28 2.99
CA TYR A 323 17.18 34.24 3.83
C TYR A 323 16.39 35.54 3.84
N GLN A 324 16.07 36.01 5.04
CA GLN A 324 15.24 37.18 5.23
C GLN A 324 16.05 38.48 5.10
N ALA A 325 15.38 39.56 4.70
CA ALA A 325 15.97 40.89 4.76
C ALA A 325 16.51 41.22 6.17
N GLY A 326 17.69 41.83 6.21
CA GLY A 326 18.44 42.11 7.42
C GLY A 326 19.43 41.01 7.82
N THR A 327 19.42 39.84 7.18
CA THR A 327 20.47 38.82 7.41
C THR A 327 21.72 39.11 6.56
N PRO A 328 22.91 38.61 6.97
CA PRO A 328 24.14 38.77 6.20
C PRO A 328 24.06 38.23 4.77
N GLU A 329 23.27 37.17 4.53
CA GLU A 329 23.15 36.50 3.24
C GLU A 329 22.23 37.22 2.25
N ALA A 330 21.20 37.90 2.75
CA ALA A 330 20.18 38.57 1.94
C ALA A 330 20.46 40.07 1.76
N GLY A 331 21.15 40.70 2.71
CA GLY A 331 21.41 42.14 2.73
C GLY A 331 20.37 42.91 3.55
N PRO A 332 20.52 44.24 3.71
CA PRO A 332 19.73 45.03 4.67
C PRO A 332 18.25 45.14 4.31
N ASN A 333 17.91 45.22 3.02
CA ASN A 333 16.56 45.54 2.55
C ASN A 333 15.95 44.51 1.59
N THR A 334 16.70 43.46 1.22
CA THR A 334 16.28 42.48 0.22
C THR A 334 16.13 41.11 0.84
N ALA A 335 15.11 40.36 0.45
CA ALA A 335 15.02 38.93 0.75
C ALA A 335 15.78 38.12 -0.30
N ARG A 336 16.25 36.92 0.06
CA ARG A 336 16.97 36.02 -0.84
C ARG A 336 16.36 34.62 -0.80
N ILE A 337 16.08 34.07 -1.98
CA ILE A 337 15.60 32.71 -2.18
C ILE A 337 16.62 31.96 -3.03
N ASP A 338 17.15 30.86 -2.52
CA ASP A 338 18.07 29.98 -3.23
C ASP A 338 17.36 28.70 -3.66
N TYR A 339 17.35 28.40 -4.95
CA TYR A 339 17.02 27.07 -5.48
C TYR A 339 18.30 26.26 -5.58
N ILE A 340 18.45 25.18 -4.83
CA ILE A 340 19.64 24.34 -4.86
C ILE A 340 19.27 23.05 -5.59
N ALA A 341 19.71 22.89 -6.84
CA ALA A 341 19.45 21.66 -7.59
C ALA A 341 20.13 20.47 -6.92
N SER A 342 19.53 19.29 -7.00
CA SER A 342 20.08 18.06 -6.38
C SER A 342 21.26 17.47 -7.15
N SER A 343 21.47 17.93 -8.37
CA SER A 343 22.54 17.55 -9.28
C SER A 343 22.94 18.75 -10.12
N GLN A 344 24.03 18.59 -10.86
CA GLN A 344 24.46 19.60 -11.82
C GLN A 344 23.35 19.92 -12.83
N LEU A 345 23.18 21.20 -13.14
CA LEU A 345 22.23 21.64 -14.18
C LEU A 345 22.67 21.07 -15.54
N LEU A 346 21.71 20.53 -16.29
CA LEU A 346 21.93 19.96 -17.61
C LEU A 346 22.45 21.02 -18.57
N ALA A 347 23.31 20.58 -19.49
CA ALA A 347 23.88 21.44 -20.52
C ALA A 347 22.92 21.65 -21.69
N ASN A 348 23.06 22.76 -22.41
CA ASN A 348 22.17 23.16 -23.52
C ASN A 348 20.67 23.25 -23.15
N VAL A 349 20.35 23.51 -21.89
CA VAL A 349 18.97 23.60 -21.40
C VAL A 349 18.65 25.04 -21.02
N GLN A 350 17.51 25.52 -21.53
CA GLN A 350 16.92 26.78 -21.05
C GLN A 350 16.04 26.48 -19.84
N TYR A 351 16.35 27.13 -18.72
CA TYR A 351 15.61 27.05 -17.47
C TYR A 351 14.76 28.29 -17.25
N GLU A 352 13.58 28.10 -16.66
CA GLU A 352 12.66 29.15 -16.23
C GLU A 352 12.55 29.17 -14.70
N ILE A 353 12.59 30.38 -14.12
CA ILE A 353 12.26 30.60 -12.72
C ILE A 353 10.77 30.93 -12.63
N GLN A 354 10.02 30.10 -11.90
CA GLN A 354 8.60 30.35 -11.64
C GLN A 354 8.35 30.61 -10.15
N ILE A 355 7.70 31.73 -9.88
CA ILE A 355 7.25 32.15 -8.56
C ILE A 355 5.74 32.28 -8.61
N THR A 356 5.03 31.53 -7.77
CA THR A 356 3.56 31.60 -7.69
C THR A 356 3.10 32.79 -6.85
N ASN A 357 1.84 33.19 -7.00
CA ASN A 357 1.22 34.28 -6.23
C ASN A 357 1.06 33.99 -4.73
N GLU A 358 1.42 32.80 -4.26
CA GLU A 358 1.39 32.46 -2.84
C GLU A 358 2.60 33.01 -2.08
N ILE A 359 3.73 33.27 -2.76
CA ILE A 359 4.87 33.96 -2.13
C ILE A 359 4.58 35.45 -2.14
N LYS A 360 4.47 36.03 -0.94
CA LYS A 360 4.00 37.38 -0.69
C LYS A 360 4.91 38.13 0.28
N ASP A 361 4.82 39.45 0.27
CA ASP A 361 5.32 40.33 1.32
C ASP A 361 4.43 40.28 2.58
N PHE A 362 4.68 41.18 3.53
CA PHE A 362 3.83 41.37 4.71
C PHE A 362 2.54 42.17 4.42
N GLY A 363 2.43 42.82 3.25
CA GLY A 363 1.25 43.51 2.74
C GLY A 363 0.27 42.64 1.98
N GLN A 364 0.56 41.33 1.85
CA GLN A 364 -0.19 40.35 1.05
C GLN A 364 -0.09 40.56 -0.46
N ASN A 365 0.87 41.37 -0.93
CA ASN A 365 1.14 41.53 -2.34
C ASN A 365 2.02 40.37 -2.85
N PRO A 366 1.67 39.73 -3.97
CA PRO A 366 2.46 38.64 -4.52
C PRO A 366 3.78 39.13 -5.13
N VAL A 367 4.81 38.28 -5.06
CA VAL A 367 6.08 38.53 -5.74
C VAL A 367 5.90 38.53 -7.25
N VAL A 368 6.37 39.59 -7.90
CA VAL A 368 6.45 39.70 -9.35
C VAL A 368 7.89 39.54 -9.83
N LEU A 369 8.08 39.07 -11.06
CA LEU A 369 9.43 38.82 -11.60
C LEU A 369 10.16 40.11 -12.02
N TYR A 370 9.47 41.25 -12.12
CA TYR A 370 10.05 42.50 -12.61
C TYR A 370 9.51 43.70 -11.85
N ASP A 371 10.34 44.75 -11.75
CA ASP A 371 9.96 46.03 -11.14
C ASP A 371 8.72 46.62 -11.85
N PRO A 372 7.57 46.74 -11.15
CA PRO A 372 6.33 47.24 -11.73
C PRO A 372 6.40 48.73 -12.10
N SER A 373 7.37 49.48 -11.54
CA SER A 373 7.59 50.89 -11.83
C SER A 373 8.52 51.12 -13.03
N SER A 374 9.20 50.06 -13.50
CA SER A 374 10.14 50.15 -14.61
C SER A 374 9.44 50.06 -15.98
N PRO A 375 9.63 51.05 -16.88
CA PRO A 375 9.06 51.04 -18.22
C PRO A 375 9.73 50.00 -19.17
N SER A 376 10.78 49.33 -18.71
CA SER A 376 11.52 48.30 -19.47
C SER A 376 11.22 46.87 -19.00
N SER A 377 10.12 46.65 -18.31
CA SER A 377 9.66 45.30 -17.95
C SER A 377 9.41 44.48 -19.22
N PRO A 378 9.93 43.24 -19.31
CA PRO A 378 9.79 42.46 -20.51
C PRO A 378 8.35 41.96 -20.71
N PRO A 379 7.94 41.74 -21.97
CA PRO A 379 6.53 41.54 -22.31
C PRO A 379 5.90 40.28 -21.74
N SER A 380 6.68 39.22 -21.48
CA SER A 380 6.18 37.92 -21.00
C SER A 380 6.02 37.86 -19.47
N GLY A 381 6.72 38.73 -18.75
CA GLY A 381 6.84 38.63 -17.29
C GLY A 381 7.59 37.39 -16.80
N GLN A 382 8.32 36.67 -17.67
CA GLN A 382 9.06 35.45 -17.33
C GLN A 382 10.56 35.70 -17.22
N ARG A 383 11.28 34.87 -16.45
CA ARG A 383 12.75 34.94 -16.30
C ARG A 383 13.40 33.62 -16.71
N PHE A 384 14.32 33.69 -17.67
CA PHE A 384 15.03 32.54 -18.19
C PHE A 384 16.55 32.68 -18.05
N PHE A 385 17.26 31.55 -17.96
CA PHE A 385 18.68 31.44 -18.30
C PHE A 385 18.93 30.18 -19.13
N LEU A 386 20.02 30.17 -19.90
CA LEU A 386 20.40 29.06 -20.77
C LEU A 386 21.77 28.53 -20.36
N THR A 387 21.96 27.21 -20.36
CA THR A 387 23.29 26.60 -20.20
C THR A 387 23.93 26.34 -21.56
N ILE A 388 25.26 26.42 -21.67
CA ILE A 388 25.99 26.12 -22.90
C ILE A 388 25.86 24.62 -23.22
N PRO A 389 25.99 24.21 -24.49
CA PRO A 389 26.16 22.81 -24.82
C PRO A 389 27.44 22.23 -24.22
N VAL A 390 27.30 21.12 -23.51
CA VAL A 390 28.39 20.21 -23.16
C VAL A 390 28.22 18.98 -24.04
N PRO A 391 29.29 18.40 -24.61
CA PRO A 391 29.16 17.20 -25.43
C PRO A 391 28.60 16.03 -24.61
N PHE A 392 27.44 15.52 -25.01
CA PHE A 392 26.90 14.26 -24.51
C PHE A 392 27.29 13.13 -25.46
N CYS A 393 27.70 12.00 -24.88
CA CYS A 393 28.04 10.81 -25.64
C CYS A 393 27.01 9.69 -25.40
N PRO A 394 26.40 9.13 -26.47
CA PRO A 394 25.48 8.01 -26.35
C PRO A 394 26.11 6.86 -25.58
N GLN A 395 25.42 6.37 -24.57
CA GLN A 395 25.82 5.18 -23.82
C GLN A 395 25.14 3.93 -24.41
N PRO A 396 25.70 2.74 -24.19
CA PRO A 396 25.02 1.49 -24.52
C PRO A 396 23.64 1.45 -23.85
N PRO A 397 22.55 1.17 -24.59
CA PRO A 397 21.21 1.06 -24.02
C PRO A 397 21.13 0.00 -22.92
N ILE A 398 20.40 0.29 -21.87
CA ILE A 398 20.05 -0.70 -20.85
C ILE A 398 18.96 -1.57 -21.45
N THR A 399 19.21 -2.87 -21.52
CA THR A 399 18.30 -3.84 -22.16
C THR A 399 18.01 -4.97 -21.19
N ASP A 400 16.72 -5.30 -21.04
CA ASP A 400 16.24 -6.49 -20.35
C ASP A 400 15.49 -7.37 -21.35
N THR A 401 15.97 -8.62 -21.49
CA THR A 401 15.37 -9.67 -22.32
C THR A 401 14.61 -10.70 -21.48
N PHE A 402 14.52 -10.50 -20.16
CA PHE A 402 13.78 -11.37 -19.24
C PHE A 402 14.27 -12.83 -19.19
N ASP A 403 15.49 -13.11 -19.65
CA ASP A 403 16.16 -14.42 -19.54
C ASP A 403 16.61 -14.74 -18.10
N SER A 404 16.42 -13.78 -17.18
CA SER A 404 16.79 -13.87 -15.77
C SER A 404 15.72 -13.22 -14.90
N THR A 405 15.61 -13.70 -13.65
CA THR A 405 14.78 -13.06 -12.62
C THR A 405 15.56 -12.09 -11.74
N ALA A 406 16.86 -11.86 -12.01
CA ALA A 406 17.71 -10.99 -11.21
C ALA A 406 17.27 -9.52 -11.24
N ASN A 407 16.68 -9.07 -12.35
CA ASN A 407 16.21 -7.69 -12.51
C ASN A 407 14.75 -7.50 -12.03
N ARG A 408 14.13 -8.54 -11.46
CA ARG A 408 12.73 -8.52 -10.99
C ARG A 408 12.63 -7.98 -9.57
N ASP A 409 11.86 -6.92 -9.37
CA ASP A 409 11.53 -6.39 -8.04
C ASP A 409 10.21 -7.01 -7.54
N THR A 410 9.09 -6.67 -8.18
CA THR A 410 7.76 -7.12 -7.77
C THR A 410 6.96 -7.65 -8.95
N VAL A 411 6.17 -8.69 -8.72
CA VAL A 411 5.20 -9.25 -9.69
C VAL A 411 3.88 -9.48 -8.99
N THR A 412 2.80 -9.03 -9.60
CA THR A 412 1.44 -9.11 -9.06
C THR A 412 0.45 -9.49 -10.16
N GLY A 413 -0.68 -10.07 -9.77
CA GLY A 413 -1.74 -10.47 -10.69
C GLY A 413 -1.31 -11.62 -11.61
N ILE A 414 -1.71 -11.55 -12.89
CA ILE A 414 -1.45 -12.61 -13.88
C ILE A 414 -0.08 -12.51 -14.56
N ALA A 415 0.72 -11.49 -14.26
CA ALA A 415 2.04 -11.33 -14.87
C ALA A 415 2.99 -12.42 -14.37
N ILE A 416 3.79 -12.98 -15.27
CA ILE A 416 4.80 -14.01 -15.00
C ILE A 416 6.13 -13.48 -15.51
N TRP A 417 7.09 -13.43 -14.60
CA TRP A 417 8.51 -13.17 -14.89
C TRP A 417 9.33 -14.27 -14.22
N ASP A 418 9.55 -15.36 -14.95
CA ASP A 418 10.19 -16.59 -14.47
C ASP A 418 11.60 -16.82 -15.05
N GLY A 419 12.07 -15.93 -15.92
CA GLY A 419 13.37 -16.07 -16.58
C GLY A 419 13.30 -16.79 -17.93
N SER A 420 12.11 -16.95 -18.52
CA SER A 420 11.90 -17.66 -19.79
C SER A 420 12.22 -16.84 -21.05
N GLY A 421 12.74 -15.62 -20.92
CA GLY A 421 13.02 -14.72 -22.06
C GLY A 421 11.83 -13.85 -22.47
N SER A 422 10.78 -13.81 -21.65
CA SER A 422 9.67 -12.85 -21.80
C SER A 422 8.97 -12.63 -20.46
N ILE A 423 8.30 -11.49 -20.32
CA ILE A 423 7.22 -11.33 -19.36
C ILE A 423 5.92 -11.70 -20.07
N ASN A 424 5.20 -12.68 -19.55
CA ASN A 424 3.94 -13.12 -20.14
C ASN A 424 2.84 -13.12 -19.09
N SER A 425 1.62 -13.36 -19.55
CA SER A 425 0.53 -13.77 -18.67
C SER A 425 0.14 -15.20 -18.98
N THR A 426 -0.52 -15.92 -18.08
CA THR A 426 -1.17 -17.19 -18.44
C THR A 426 -2.61 -17.20 -17.95
N PHE A 427 -3.56 -17.32 -18.88
CA PHE A 427 -4.95 -17.57 -18.52
C PHE A 427 -5.16 -19.08 -18.33
N PRO A 428 -5.73 -19.57 -17.23
CA PRO A 428 -5.92 -20.99 -17.05
C PRO A 428 -7.07 -21.47 -17.96
N PHE A 429 -6.72 -22.04 -19.11
CA PHE A 429 -7.67 -22.52 -20.13
C PHE A 429 -8.63 -23.62 -19.65
N ASN A 430 -8.37 -24.20 -18.48
CA ASN A 430 -9.27 -25.17 -17.86
C ASN A 430 -10.49 -24.50 -17.17
N LEU A 431 -10.53 -23.17 -17.06
CA LEU A 431 -11.63 -22.46 -16.37
C LEU A 431 -12.84 -22.17 -17.27
N THR A 432 -12.64 -22.00 -18.57
CA THR A 432 -13.70 -21.53 -19.48
C THR A 432 -13.87 -22.46 -20.66
N GLY A 433 -15.11 -22.82 -20.94
CA GLY A 433 -15.46 -23.72 -22.02
C GLY A 433 -15.80 -22.96 -23.28
N GLY A 434 -15.79 -23.64 -24.43
CA GLY A 434 -16.10 -23.01 -25.71
C GLY A 434 -17.58 -22.97 -26.06
N GLY A 435 -18.45 -23.44 -25.18
CA GLY A 435 -19.87 -23.66 -25.48
C GLY A 435 -20.12 -24.73 -26.55
N GLY A 436 -19.10 -25.52 -26.92
CA GLY A 436 -19.17 -26.51 -28.00
C GLY A 436 -20.22 -27.60 -27.79
N PHE A 437 -20.66 -27.82 -26.54
CA PHE A 437 -21.72 -28.74 -26.16
C PHE A 437 -23.13 -28.12 -26.25
N GLY A 438 -23.24 -26.80 -26.39
CA GLY A 438 -24.50 -26.07 -26.27
C GLY A 438 -24.98 -25.94 -24.82
N ASP A 439 -26.28 -25.68 -24.62
CA ASP A 439 -26.87 -25.68 -23.27
C ASP A 439 -27.01 -27.09 -22.72
N LEU A 440 -26.61 -27.30 -21.47
CA LEU A 440 -26.88 -28.54 -20.73
C LEU A 440 -28.03 -28.28 -19.74
N ASN A 441 -29.25 -28.67 -20.15
CA ASN A 441 -30.46 -28.47 -19.37
C ASN A 441 -31.03 -29.81 -18.86
N LEU A 442 -31.04 -29.99 -17.54
CA LEU A 442 -31.54 -31.17 -16.86
C LEU A 442 -32.96 -30.92 -16.32
N ALA A 443 -33.94 -31.38 -17.08
CA ALA A 443 -35.38 -31.20 -16.81
C ALA A 443 -35.88 -32.03 -15.60
N PRO A 444 -37.03 -31.67 -14.99
CA PRO A 444 -37.57 -32.33 -13.80
C PRO A 444 -37.74 -33.84 -14.00
N GLY A 445 -37.52 -34.59 -12.92
CA GLY A 445 -37.53 -36.05 -12.92
C GLY A 445 -36.12 -36.67 -12.97
N PRO A 446 -36.03 -38.00 -13.14
CA PRO A 446 -34.76 -38.73 -13.17
C PRO A 446 -33.91 -38.34 -14.39
N GLN A 447 -32.69 -37.89 -14.14
CA GLN A 447 -31.68 -37.53 -15.14
C GLN A 447 -30.34 -38.21 -14.80
N SER A 448 -29.40 -38.21 -15.74
CA SER A 448 -28.06 -38.75 -15.51
C SER A 448 -26.97 -37.86 -16.12
N LEU A 449 -25.84 -37.74 -15.41
CA LEU A 449 -24.59 -37.22 -15.96
C LEU A 449 -23.60 -38.38 -16.04
N ASP A 450 -23.22 -38.78 -17.25
CA ASP A 450 -22.26 -39.85 -17.48
C ASP A 450 -20.92 -39.28 -17.94
N THR A 451 -19.95 -39.25 -17.02
CA THR A 451 -18.62 -38.71 -17.32
C THR A 451 -17.77 -39.63 -18.18
N GLY A 452 -18.16 -40.91 -18.31
CA GLY A 452 -17.50 -41.91 -19.16
C GLY A 452 -18.10 -42.05 -20.55
N ALA A 453 -19.03 -41.17 -20.94
CA ALA A 453 -19.61 -41.18 -22.26
C ALA A 453 -18.54 -40.98 -23.36
N PRO A 454 -18.78 -41.43 -24.60
CA PRO A 454 -17.87 -41.17 -25.72
C PRO A 454 -17.61 -39.67 -25.90
N THR A 455 -16.38 -39.32 -26.28
CA THR A 455 -16.01 -37.93 -26.56
C THR A 455 -16.85 -37.36 -27.71
N THR A 456 -17.31 -36.12 -27.54
CA THR A 456 -18.09 -35.38 -28.53
C THR A 456 -17.64 -33.92 -28.53
N THR A 457 -18.12 -33.11 -29.48
CA THR A 457 -17.80 -31.68 -29.50
C THR A 457 -18.24 -31.02 -28.19
N GLY A 458 -17.29 -30.41 -27.49
CA GLY A 458 -17.53 -29.80 -26.19
C GLY A 458 -17.70 -30.79 -25.03
N PHE A 459 -17.41 -32.09 -25.20
CA PHE A 459 -17.36 -33.03 -24.09
C PHE A 459 -16.23 -34.05 -24.24
N ALA A 460 -15.36 -34.11 -23.23
CA ALA A 460 -14.33 -35.14 -23.12
C ALA A 460 -13.95 -35.37 -21.65
N ASP A 461 -13.82 -36.63 -21.26
CA ASP A 461 -13.27 -37.06 -19.96
C ASP A 461 -13.92 -36.35 -18.77
N GLY A 462 -15.26 -36.28 -18.77
CA GLY A 462 -16.04 -35.61 -17.72
C GLY A 462 -16.03 -34.08 -17.75
N ASN A 463 -15.43 -33.46 -18.76
CA ASN A 463 -15.42 -32.01 -18.95
C ASN A 463 -16.45 -31.61 -20.02
N TRP A 464 -17.43 -30.78 -19.66
CA TRP A 464 -18.43 -30.23 -20.57
C TRP A 464 -18.15 -28.74 -20.84
N ASP A 465 -18.08 -28.36 -22.11
CA ASP A 465 -18.00 -26.98 -22.60
C ASP A 465 -19.39 -26.48 -22.99
N VAL A 466 -20.12 -25.92 -22.03
CA VAL A 466 -21.54 -25.56 -22.21
C VAL A 466 -21.73 -24.06 -22.41
N LEU A 467 -22.84 -23.70 -23.05
CA LEU A 467 -23.32 -22.33 -23.06
C LEU A 467 -23.88 -21.98 -21.67
N ASN A 468 -24.95 -22.64 -21.25
CA ASN A 468 -25.47 -22.56 -19.89
C ASN A 468 -25.58 -23.97 -19.28
N PHE A 469 -25.44 -24.05 -17.96
CA PHE A 469 -25.74 -25.26 -17.19
C PHE A 469 -26.96 -25.04 -16.32
N ILE A 470 -28.04 -25.76 -16.58
CA ILE A 470 -29.32 -25.56 -15.90
C ILE A 470 -29.79 -26.89 -15.33
N VAL A 471 -29.99 -26.94 -14.01
CA VAL A 471 -30.63 -28.07 -13.32
C VAL A 471 -31.95 -27.61 -12.75
N GLN A 472 -33.05 -27.98 -13.38
CA GLN A 472 -34.37 -27.48 -13.02
C GLN A 472 -34.85 -28.01 -11.67
N ALA A 473 -35.76 -27.27 -11.02
CA ALA A 473 -36.38 -27.71 -9.77
C ALA A 473 -37.14 -29.03 -9.98
N GLY A 474 -36.95 -29.99 -9.07
CA GLY A 474 -37.53 -31.33 -9.18
C GLY A 474 -36.74 -32.31 -10.06
N SER A 475 -35.60 -31.89 -10.63
CA SER A 475 -34.66 -32.81 -11.27
C SER A 475 -33.92 -33.63 -10.21
N THR A 476 -33.76 -34.93 -10.46
CA THR A 476 -32.93 -35.84 -9.66
C THR A 476 -31.87 -36.45 -10.56
N VAL A 477 -30.67 -35.88 -10.53
CA VAL A 477 -29.56 -36.20 -11.43
C VAL A 477 -28.62 -37.18 -10.74
N ARG A 478 -28.47 -38.39 -11.27
CA ARG A 478 -27.42 -39.32 -10.83
C ARG A 478 -26.17 -39.11 -11.68
N ALA A 479 -25.07 -38.73 -11.04
CA ALA A 479 -23.75 -38.67 -11.66
C ALA A 479 -23.07 -40.04 -11.61
N GLN A 480 -22.48 -40.46 -12.73
CA GLN A 480 -21.77 -41.72 -12.86
C GLN A 480 -20.59 -41.57 -13.82
N GLY A 481 -19.68 -42.55 -13.78
CA GLY A 481 -18.54 -42.61 -14.69
C GLY A 481 -17.20 -42.39 -13.98
N PRO A 482 -16.10 -42.71 -14.67
CA PRO A 482 -14.77 -42.76 -14.06
C PRO A 482 -14.11 -41.39 -13.93
N PHE A 483 -14.59 -40.36 -14.63
CA PHE A 483 -14.04 -39.01 -14.57
C PHE A 483 -14.86 -38.13 -13.61
N ARG A 484 -14.24 -37.08 -13.07
CA ARG A 484 -14.94 -36.05 -12.31
C ARG A 484 -15.89 -35.25 -13.20
N ILE A 485 -16.89 -34.59 -12.62
CA ILE A 485 -17.70 -33.62 -13.37
C ILE A 485 -16.96 -32.28 -13.37
N HIS A 486 -16.70 -31.75 -14.56
CA HIS A 486 -16.28 -30.36 -14.73
C HIS A 486 -17.16 -29.69 -15.78
N ILE A 487 -18.02 -28.79 -15.33
CA ILE A 487 -18.83 -27.95 -16.21
C ILE A 487 -18.12 -26.63 -16.42
N ARG A 488 -17.77 -26.32 -17.68
CA ARG A 488 -17.14 -25.06 -18.10
C ARG A 488 -18.18 -24.25 -18.90
N CYS A 489 -18.79 -23.25 -18.28
CA CYS A 489 -19.91 -22.47 -18.83
C CYS A 489 -19.45 -21.12 -19.41
N LEU A 490 -19.88 -20.80 -20.63
CA LEU A 490 -19.77 -19.45 -21.21
C LEU A 490 -20.80 -18.45 -20.66
N GLY A 491 -21.92 -18.96 -20.16
CA GLY A 491 -22.99 -18.21 -19.53
C GLY A 491 -23.09 -18.53 -18.06
N LEU A 492 -24.32 -18.73 -17.59
CA LEU A 492 -24.62 -18.98 -16.18
C LEU A 492 -24.65 -20.48 -15.85
N ALA A 493 -24.52 -20.78 -14.56
CA ALA A 493 -24.86 -22.09 -14.01
C ALA A 493 -25.97 -21.91 -12.98
N ASP A 494 -27.15 -22.48 -13.24
CA ASP A 494 -28.34 -22.35 -12.40
C ASP A 494 -28.81 -23.71 -11.91
N ILE A 495 -28.62 -24.00 -10.62
CA ILE A 495 -28.91 -25.31 -10.02
C ILE A 495 -30.06 -25.17 -9.02
N SER A 496 -31.21 -25.75 -9.36
CA SER A 496 -32.42 -25.81 -8.54
C SER A 496 -32.85 -27.23 -8.18
N GLY A 497 -32.30 -28.25 -8.84
CA GLY A 497 -32.58 -29.67 -8.58
C GLY A 497 -31.53 -30.36 -7.69
N SER A 498 -31.59 -31.68 -7.63
CA SER A 498 -30.64 -32.53 -6.91
C SER A 498 -29.61 -33.13 -7.88
N ILE A 499 -28.33 -33.08 -7.53
CA ILE A 499 -27.24 -33.82 -8.16
C ILE A 499 -26.62 -34.75 -7.13
N ASP A 500 -26.59 -36.03 -7.43
CA ASP A 500 -26.07 -37.09 -6.59
C ASP A 500 -24.88 -37.77 -7.27
N GLY A 501 -23.67 -37.47 -6.79
CA GLY A 501 -22.43 -38.17 -7.10
C GLY A 501 -21.87 -38.94 -5.90
N ASN A 502 -22.73 -39.36 -4.96
CA ASN A 502 -22.33 -40.22 -3.84
C ASN A 502 -21.74 -41.54 -4.34
N ALA A 503 -20.82 -42.09 -3.55
CA ALA A 503 -20.37 -43.47 -3.72
C ALA A 503 -21.54 -44.46 -3.65
N GLY A 504 -21.38 -45.61 -4.29
CA GLY A 504 -22.36 -46.68 -4.24
C GLY A 504 -22.53 -47.21 -2.80
N MET A 505 -23.79 -47.45 -2.41
CA MET A 505 -24.16 -47.91 -1.06
C MET A 505 -25.06 -49.14 -1.05
N ASN A 506 -25.50 -49.62 -2.22
CA ASN A 506 -26.36 -50.79 -2.33
C ASN A 506 -25.52 -52.05 -2.50
N SER A 507 -25.33 -52.80 -1.40
CA SER A 507 -24.58 -54.07 -1.38
C SER A 507 -25.18 -55.17 -2.27
N THR A 508 -26.46 -55.05 -2.64
CA THR A 508 -27.14 -56.01 -3.53
C THR A 508 -27.07 -55.63 -5.01
N ALA A 509 -26.49 -54.48 -5.36
CA ALA A 509 -26.40 -54.08 -6.76
C ALA A 509 -25.50 -55.05 -7.58
N PRO A 510 -25.75 -55.18 -8.90
CA PRO A 510 -24.88 -55.93 -9.80
C PRO A 510 -23.43 -55.42 -9.75
N LEU A 511 -22.48 -56.32 -10.02
CA LEU A 511 -21.07 -55.94 -10.13
C LEU A 511 -20.86 -54.89 -11.22
N GLY A 512 -20.10 -53.84 -10.93
CA GLY A 512 -19.85 -52.70 -11.82
C GLY A 512 -20.97 -51.66 -11.85
N ASN A 513 -22.04 -51.82 -11.06
CA ASN A 513 -23.12 -50.84 -11.01
C ASN A 513 -22.69 -49.58 -10.23
N PRO A 514 -23.03 -48.35 -10.66
CA PRO A 514 -22.68 -47.12 -9.94
C PRO A 514 -23.27 -47.01 -8.53
N ASN A 515 -24.32 -47.78 -8.23
CA ASN A 515 -24.92 -47.84 -6.91
C ASN A 515 -24.35 -48.98 -6.06
N GLN A 516 -23.42 -49.80 -6.59
CA GLN A 516 -22.81 -50.91 -5.87
C GLN A 516 -22.09 -50.42 -4.63
N GLY A 517 -22.65 -50.79 -3.48
CA GLY A 517 -22.01 -50.63 -2.19
C GLY A 517 -21.11 -51.81 -1.84
N PRO A 518 -20.30 -51.65 -0.80
CA PRO A 518 -19.50 -52.75 -0.29
C PRO A 518 -20.38 -53.91 0.15
N GLY A 519 -19.93 -55.13 -0.12
CA GLY A 519 -20.54 -56.34 0.38
C GLY A 519 -20.29 -56.49 1.88
N ASN A 520 -21.26 -57.07 2.59
CA ASN A 520 -21.02 -57.53 3.95
C ASN A 520 -20.21 -58.83 3.93
N GLY A 521 -19.42 -59.07 4.97
CA GLY A 521 -18.75 -60.33 5.20
C GLY A 521 -19.76 -61.49 5.31
N ALA A 522 -19.43 -62.64 4.72
CA ALA A 522 -20.25 -63.84 4.75
C ALA A 522 -19.57 -64.95 5.56
N PHE A 523 -20.32 -65.64 6.42
CA PHE A 523 -19.82 -66.83 7.11
C PHE A 523 -20.08 -68.07 6.26
N ASN A 524 -19.03 -68.88 6.04
CA ASN A 524 -19.12 -70.23 5.46
C ASN A 524 -19.76 -70.27 4.06
N ASN A 525 -18.94 -70.10 3.03
CA ASN A 525 -19.36 -70.22 1.62
C ASN A 525 -19.53 -71.65 1.11
N GLY A 526 -19.67 -72.66 2.00
CA GLY A 526 -19.99 -74.03 1.60
C GLY A 526 -19.01 -74.67 0.61
N GLY A 527 -17.77 -74.17 0.54
CA GLY A 527 -16.73 -74.65 -0.38
C GLY A 527 -16.82 -74.14 -1.83
N ASN A 528 -17.71 -73.19 -2.16
CA ASN A 528 -17.82 -72.64 -3.53
C ASN A 528 -16.97 -71.36 -3.70
N ALA A 529 -15.88 -71.46 -4.46
CA ALA A 529 -14.95 -70.37 -4.76
C ALA A 529 -15.55 -69.19 -5.55
N ALA A 530 -16.73 -69.35 -6.17
CA ALA A 530 -17.43 -68.25 -6.84
C ALA A 530 -18.19 -67.34 -5.87
N ASN A 531 -18.53 -67.84 -4.67
CA ASN A 531 -19.23 -67.07 -3.63
C ASN A 531 -18.25 -66.43 -2.63
N SER A 532 -16.95 -66.69 -2.76
CA SER A 532 -15.93 -66.26 -1.81
C SER A 532 -15.37 -64.85 -2.04
N VAL A 533 -15.94 -64.02 -2.92
CA VAL A 533 -15.48 -62.65 -3.18
C VAL A 533 -16.44 -61.65 -2.56
N VAL A 534 -16.02 -60.99 -1.47
CA VAL A 534 -16.78 -59.85 -0.93
C VAL A 534 -16.51 -58.63 -1.79
N LYS A 535 -17.58 -58.09 -2.38
CA LYS A 535 -17.52 -56.97 -3.32
C LYS A 535 -17.03 -55.70 -2.64
N ALA A 536 -16.19 -54.94 -3.33
CA ALA A 536 -15.87 -53.56 -2.96
C ALA A 536 -17.02 -52.60 -3.32
N GLY A 537 -17.10 -51.45 -2.65
CA GLY A 537 -17.94 -50.33 -3.08
C GLY A 537 -17.38 -49.64 -4.32
N VAL A 538 -18.26 -49.18 -5.20
CA VAL A 538 -17.91 -48.35 -6.35
C VAL A 538 -17.82 -46.89 -5.89
N GLY A 539 -16.75 -46.21 -6.30
CA GLY A 539 -16.57 -44.78 -6.05
C GLY A 539 -17.68 -43.95 -6.70
N GLY A 540 -17.90 -42.75 -6.17
CA GLY A 540 -18.68 -41.72 -6.85
C GLY A 540 -17.98 -41.29 -8.15
N VAL A 541 -18.57 -40.32 -8.84
CA VAL A 541 -18.06 -39.80 -10.11
C VAL A 541 -16.63 -39.25 -9.96
N GLY A 542 -15.64 -39.89 -10.60
CA GLY A 542 -14.21 -39.58 -10.40
C GLY A 542 -13.59 -40.07 -9.07
N GLY A 543 -14.36 -40.69 -8.19
CA GLY A 543 -13.90 -41.21 -6.90
C GLY A 543 -13.18 -42.55 -7.00
N GLY A 544 -12.31 -42.83 -6.03
CA GLY A 544 -11.61 -44.11 -5.91
C GLY A 544 -12.56 -45.26 -5.54
N GLY A 545 -12.35 -46.43 -6.14
CA GLY A 545 -13.04 -47.67 -5.74
C GLY A 545 -12.56 -48.20 -4.40
N GLY A 546 -13.44 -48.88 -3.66
CA GLY A 546 -13.06 -49.54 -2.41
C GLY A 546 -12.19 -50.78 -2.63
N GLY A 547 -11.49 -51.22 -1.59
CA GLY A 547 -10.78 -52.50 -1.56
C GLY A 547 -11.72 -53.69 -1.37
N ARG A 548 -11.40 -54.87 -1.90
CA ARG A 548 -12.16 -56.10 -1.64
C ARG A 548 -11.68 -56.74 -0.34
N ALA A 549 -12.50 -57.59 0.27
CA ALA A 549 -12.06 -58.38 1.42
C ALA A 549 -11.37 -59.70 1.00
N SER A 550 -11.60 -60.18 -0.24
CA SER A 550 -11.09 -61.48 -0.71
C SER A 550 -11.01 -61.58 -2.24
N GLN A 551 -10.08 -62.38 -2.78
CA GLN A 551 -9.89 -62.62 -4.23
C GLN A 551 -10.31 -64.02 -4.69
N THR A 552 -10.61 -64.15 -5.99
CA THR A 552 -10.93 -65.43 -6.63
C THR A 552 -9.65 -66.26 -6.85
N GLY A 553 -9.55 -67.43 -6.22
CA GLY A 553 -8.42 -68.36 -6.37
C GLY A 553 -7.91 -68.87 -5.01
N TYR A 554 -7.74 -70.18 -4.88
CA TYR A 554 -7.48 -70.87 -3.61
C TYR A 554 -6.32 -70.30 -2.76
N THR A 555 -6.62 -70.03 -1.49
CA THR A 555 -5.75 -70.17 -0.30
C THR A 555 -4.34 -69.55 -0.36
N ALA A 556 -4.18 -68.35 -0.90
CA ALA A 556 -3.24 -67.44 -0.25
C ALA A 556 -4.03 -66.76 0.87
N ARG A 557 -3.83 -67.22 2.12
CA ARG A 557 -4.34 -66.52 3.31
C ARG A 557 -3.76 -65.11 3.28
N THR A 558 -4.54 -64.16 2.78
CA THR A 558 -4.15 -62.76 2.82
C THR A 558 -4.34 -62.32 4.26
N PHE A 559 -3.25 -62.32 5.03
CA PHE A 559 -3.16 -61.71 6.36
C PHE A 559 -3.40 -60.18 6.34
N LYS A 560 -3.96 -59.67 5.23
CA LYS A 560 -4.10 -58.27 4.87
C LYS A 560 -5.45 -58.08 4.13
N GLY A 561 -6.31 -57.16 4.57
CA GLY A 561 -7.35 -56.56 3.74
C GLY A 561 -6.75 -55.76 2.57
N GLU A 562 -7.45 -55.69 1.44
CA GLU A 562 -6.93 -54.98 0.27
C GLU A 562 -6.94 -53.46 0.48
N ALA A 563 -5.85 -52.80 0.08
CA ALA A 563 -5.80 -51.34 0.04
C ALA A 563 -6.85 -50.79 -0.93
N GLY A 564 -7.43 -49.64 -0.58
CA GLY A 564 -8.30 -48.89 -1.48
C GLY A 564 -7.54 -48.32 -2.68
N PHE A 565 -8.29 -47.90 -3.70
CA PHE A 565 -7.72 -47.13 -4.79
C PHE A 565 -7.69 -45.65 -4.43
N GLY A 566 -6.60 -44.97 -4.79
CA GLY A 566 -6.48 -43.53 -4.63
C GLY A 566 -7.51 -42.76 -5.45
N PRO A 567 -7.62 -41.43 -5.22
CA PRO A 567 -8.47 -40.59 -6.05
C PRO A 567 -8.06 -40.73 -7.51
N THR A 568 -9.02 -40.62 -8.44
CA THR A 568 -8.66 -40.56 -9.86
C THR A 568 -8.09 -39.18 -10.17
N GLU A 569 -7.00 -39.12 -10.93
CA GLU A 569 -6.46 -37.87 -11.45
C GLU A 569 -6.89 -37.77 -12.91
N ASN A 570 -7.77 -36.80 -13.22
CA ASN A 570 -8.39 -36.65 -14.53
C ASN A 570 -9.05 -37.95 -15.04
N GLY A 571 -9.68 -38.72 -14.13
CA GLY A 571 -10.38 -39.97 -14.39
C GLY A 571 -9.55 -41.13 -14.94
N MET A 572 -8.22 -40.98 -15.02
CA MET A 572 -7.34 -42.13 -15.10
C MET A 572 -7.20 -42.74 -13.71
N PRO A 573 -7.21 -44.08 -13.58
CA PRO A 573 -6.75 -44.74 -12.36
C PRO A 573 -5.37 -44.18 -12.02
N ASN A 574 -5.08 -43.91 -10.75
CA ASN A 574 -3.71 -43.60 -10.35
C ASN A 574 -2.83 -44.82 -10.68
N THR A 575 -2.19 -44.78 -11.84
CA THR A 575 -1.23 -45.79 -12.32
C THR A 575 0.20 -45.36 -12.03
N GLY A 576 0.43 -44.60 -10.95
CA GLY A 576 1.78 -44.48 -10.39
C GLY A 576 2.41 -45.88 -10.26
N PRO A 577 3.74 -46.00 -10.07
CA PRO A 577 4.44 -47.29 -10.07
C PRO A 577 3.94 -48.32 -9.04
N PHE A 578 2.93 -47.99 -8.25
CA PHE A 578 2.29 -48.82 -7.24
C PHE A 578 0.78 -48.88 -7.53
N GLY A 579 0.22 -50.09 -7.67
CA GLY A 579 -1.22 -50.33 -7.65
C GLY A 579 -1.86 -49.92 -6.31
N ALA A 580 -3.06 -50.44 -5.98
CA ALA A 580 -3.76 -50.20 -4.70
C ALA A 580 -2.77 -49.98 -3.52
N ASN A 581 -2.84 -48.81 -2.87
CA ASN A 581 -1.80 -48.33 -1.96
C ASN A 581 -2.38 -47.94 -0.60
N GLU A 582 -1.71 -48.42 0.46
CA GLU A 582 -2.03 -48.26 1.88
C GLU A 582 -2.10 -46.80 2.35
N THR A 583 -1.57 -45.84 1.60
CA THR A 583 -1.57 -44.41 1.96
C THR A 583 -2.82 -43.64 1.52
N PHE A 584 -3.66 -44.18 0.63
CA PHE A 584 -4.68 -43.38 -0.04
C PHE A 584 -6.12 -43.56 0.44
N GLY A 585 -6.45 -44.44 1.40
CA GLY A 585 -7.84 -44.48 1.88
C GLY A 585 -8.10 -45.45 3.03
N GLY A 586 -8.32 -44.87 4.21
CA GLY A 586 -8.47 -45.56 5.49
C GLY A 586 -7.09 -45.82 6.09
N GLY A 587 -6.79 -45.21 7.24
CA GLY A 587 -5.49 -45.34 7.89
C GLY A 587 -4.98 -46.78 7.98
N VAL A 588 -3.65 -46.92 8.04
CA VAL A 588 -2.96 -48.19 8.24
C VAL A 588 -3.62 -48.93 9.41
N GLY A 589 -4.21 -50.09 9.13
CA GLY A 589 -4.82 -50.92 10.17
C GLY A 589 -3.80 -51.25 11.25
N GLY A 590 -4.19 -51.14 12.51
CA GLY A 590 -3.32 -51.49 13.64
C GLY A 590 -3.10 -53.00 13.73
N ASP A 591 -2.05 -53.39 14.45
CA ASP A 591 -1.68 -54.79 14.68
C ASP A 591 -2.90 -55.59 15.18
N GLY A 592 -3.29 -56.62 14.40
CA GLY A 592 -4.11 -57.70 14.91
C GLY A 592 -3.39 -58.30 16.12
N GLY A 593 -3.93 -58.08 17.32
CA GLY A 593 -3.30 -58.47 18.56
C GLY A 593 -3.18 -59.98 18.71
N PHE A 594 -2.11 -60.58 18.16
CA PHE A 594 -1.77 -61.97 18.41
C PHE A 594 -0.73 -62.08 19.54
N ARG A 595 -1.10 -62.77 20.61
CA ARG A 595 -0.16 -63.27 21.63
C ARG A 595 0.43 -64.60 21.13
N PHE A 596 1.73 -64.66 20.89
CA PHE A 596 2.40 -65.97 20.84
C PHE A 596 2.77 -66.41 22.27
N PRO A 597 2.56 -67.69 22.65
CA PRO A 597 3.12 -68.24 23.87
C PRO A 597 4.63 -68.04 23.86
N ALA A 598 5.21 -67.66 25.01
CA ALA A 598 6.64 -67.39 25.13
C ALA A 598 7.48 -68.59 24.62
N GLY A 599 8.17 -68.43 23.49
CA GLY A 599 9.05 -69.48 22.94
C GLY A 599 9.28 -69.53 21.43
N GLY A 600 8.62 -68.69 20.60
CA GLY A 600 8.85 -68.68 19.14
C GLY A 600 10.19 -68.04 18.73
N VAL A 601 10.93 -68.70 17.83
CA VAL A 601 12.26 -68.27 17.36
C VAL A 601 12.14 -67.11 16.35
N GLN A 602 12.92 -66.06 16.58
CA GLN A 602 12.97 -64.77 15.90
C GLN A 602 13.57 -64.83 14.47
N GLY A 603 13.41 -65.94 13.74
CA GLY A 603 14.13 -66.24 12.48
C GLY A 603 13.27 -66.42 11.23
N ASP A 604 11.97 -66.71 11.37
CA ASP A 604 11.01 -66.78 10.24
C ASP A 604 10.31 -65.42 9.98
N LEU A 605 10.95 -64.34 10.44
CA LEU A 605 10.47 -62.95 10.42
C LEU A 605 10.51 -62.28 9.03
N GLY A 606 9.82 -62.88 8.07
CA GLY A 606 9.59 -62.30 6.75
C GLY A 606 8.11 -62.01 6.52
N GLY A 607 7.54 -61.06 7.27
CA GLY A 607 6.13 -60.69 7.10
C GLY A 607 5.55 -59.90 8.27
N LEU A 608 6.15 -58.77 8.60
CA LEU A 608 5.45 -57.75 9.40
C LEU A 608 4.25 -57.27 8.58
N GLY A 609 3.10 -57.19 9.27
CA GLY A 609 1.75 -57.08 8.71
C GLY A 609 1.53 -55.91 7.76
N GLY A 610 0.51 -56.04 6.91
CA GLY A 610 -0.03 -54.93 6.12
C GLY A 610 -1.55 -55.02 6.10
N ALA A 611 -2.15 -53.89 5.72
CA ALA A 611 -3.55 -53.46 5.67
C ALA A 611 -4.63 -54.39 6.25
N GLY A 612 -5.54 -53.87 7.09
CA GLY A 612 -6.74 -54.60 7.55
C GLY A 612 -6.65 -55.17 8.96
N GLY A 613 -6.33 -54.32 9.94
CA GLY A 613 -6.36 -54.64 11.36
C GLY A 613 -6.92 -53.47 12.18
N SER A 614 -7.40 -53.75 13.38
CA SER A 614 -8.10 -52.84 14.28
C SER A 614 -7.45 -51.46 14.44
N ALA A 615 -8.26 -50.41 14.48
CA ALA A 615 -7.86 -49.19 15.16
C ALA A 615 -7.65 -49.48 16.66
N TRP A 616 -6.40 -49.66 17.07
CA TRP A 616 -6.01 -49.48 18.47
C TRP A 616 -5.13 -48.24 18.73
N ALA A 617 -5.15 -47.31 17.75
CA ALA A 617 -4.57 -45.96 17.68
C ALA A 617 -3.26 -45.84 16.88
N GLN A 618 -3.23 -44.87 15.96
CA GLN A 618 -2.06 -44.44 15.20
C GLN A 618 -1.16 -43.58 16.11
N GLY A 619 0.08 -44.01 16.37
CA GLY A 619 1.12 -43.17 17.01
C GLY A 619 1.57 -43.52 18.44
N GLN A 620 1.37 -44.74 18.95
CA GLN A 620 2.08 -45.19 20.17
C GLN A 620 3.12 -46.27 19.84
N ASP A 621 4.33 -46.14 20.41
CA ASP A 621 5.33 -47.20 20.43
C ASP A 621 4.70 -48.50 20.94
N GLY A 622 4.80 -49.57 20.15
CA GLY A 622 4.18 -50.88 20.37
C GLY A 622 4.50 -51.51 21.72
N ARG A 623 3.77 -51.11 22.78
CA ARG A 623 3.78 -51.77 24.07
C ARG A 623 2.45 -52.50 24.29
N PRO A 624 2.47 -53.81 24.58
CA PRO A 624 1.25 -54.59 24.76
C PRO A 624 0.48 -54.12 26.01
N ARG A 625 -0.78 -53.73 25.83
CA ARG A 625 -1.75 -53.60 26.92
C ARG A 625 -2.57 -54.88 27.03
N SER A 626 -2.72 -55.40 28.24
CA SER A 626 -3.54 -56.58 28.52
C SER A 626 -4.99 -56.17 28.81
N SER A 627 -5.90 -56.35 27.84
CA SER A 627 -7.33 -56.43 28.12
C SER A 627 -7.71 -57.89 28.42
N PRO A 628 -8.48 -58.19 29.49
CA PRO A 628 -8.97 -59.54 29.75
C PRO A 628 -9.95 -60.00 28.66
N ALA A 629 -9.82 -61.26 28.24
CA ALA A 629 -10.70 -61.93 27.29
C ALA A 629 -12.12 -62.09 27.89
N THR A 630 -13.00 -61.13 27.62
CA THR A 630 -14.44 -61.26 27.77
C THR A 630 -15.05 -60.75 26.47
N GLY A 631 -15.80 -61.62 25.77
CA GLY A 631 -16.32 -61.37 24.42
C GLY A 631 -17.14 -60.08 24.27
N CYS A 632 -17.39 -59.70 23.00
CA CYS A 632 -18.02 -58.46 22.52
C CYS A 632 -18.78 -57.65 23.58
N VAL A 633 -18.07 -56.75 24.27
CA VAL A 633 -18.70 -55.69 25.06
C VAL A 633 -18.56 -54.39 24.27
N ASN A 634 -19.68 -53.80 23.87
CA ASN A 634 -19.71 -52.48 23.23
C ASN A 634 -19.04 -51.46 24.15
N ASN A 635 -17.80 -51.07 23.86
CA ASN A 635 -17.19 -49.91 24.47
C ASN A 635 -17.44 -48.69 23.57
N THR A 636 -18.07 -47.68 24.15
CA THR A 636 -18.23 -46.35 23.55
C THR A 636 -16.84 -45.79 23.22
N PRO A 637 -16.55 -45.40 21.96
CA PRO A 637 -15.22 -44.94 21.59
C PRO A 637 -14.90 -43.62 22.32
N LEU A 638 -13.74 -43.59 23.00
CA LEU A 638 -13.12 -42.34 23.42
C LEU A 638 -12.59 -41.63 22.17
N ASN A 639 -13.17 -40.48 21.88
CA ASN A 639 -12.77 -39.58 20.80
C ASN A 639 -11.28 -39.25 20.95
N GLN A 640 -10.43 -39.74 20.03
CA GLN A 640 -9.03 -39.31 19.96
C GLN A 640 -8.79 -38.59 18.64
N SER A 641 -8.23 -37.40 18.77
CA SER A 641 -7.84 -36.49 17.69
C SER A 641 -6.79 -37.15 16.80
N ILE A 642 -7.17 -37.38 15.54
CA ILE A 642 -6.28 -37.78 14.44
C ILE A 642 -5.23 -36.68 14.26
N SER A 643 -4.01 -37.07 13.88
CA SER A 643 -2.97 -36.15 13.43
C SER A 643 -3.56 -35.19 12.39
N MET A 644 -3.72 -33.93 12.79
CA MET A 644 -3.95 -32.84 11.84
C MET A 644 -2.88 -32.95 10.77
N ALA A 645 -3.27 -33.02 9.49
CA ALA A 645 -2.43 -32.48 8.44
C ALA A 645 -2.01 -31.10 8.94
N SER A 646 -0.71 -30.83 9.04
CA SER A 646 -0.23 -29.55 9.54
C SER A 646 -0.99 -28.45 8.78
N PRO A 647 -1.57 -27.44 9.46
CA PRO A 647 -2.20 -26.34 8.76
C PRO A 647 -1.16 -25.73 7.82
N ILE A 648 -1.32 -25.93 6.51
CA ILE A 648 -0.64 -25.08 5.56
C ILE A 648 -1.23 -23.69 5.80
N PRO A 649 -0.41 -22.66 6.11
CA PRO A 649 -0.92 -21.32 6.30
C PRO A 649 -1.80 -20.94 5.10
N PRO A 650 -2.97 -20.30 5.31
CA PRO A 650 -3.87 -19.88 4.22
C PRO A 650 -3.19 -19.04 3.12
N ALA A 651 -1.99 -18.53 3.38
CA ALA A 651 -1.19 -17.73 2.46
C ALA A 651 -0.50 -18.52 1.32
N MET A 652 -0.64 -19.85 1.23
CA MET A 652 -0.03 -20.65 0.15
C MET A 652 -0.97 -21.67 -0.50
N VAL A 653 -2.28 -21.39 -0.54
CA VAL A 653 -3.17 -22.12 -1.46
C VAL A 653 -3.30 -21.27 -2.72
N LEU A 654 -2.40 -21.49 -3.68
CA LEU A 654 -2.66 -21.11 -5.08
C LEU A 654 -4.02 -21.73 -5.49
N PRO A 655 -4.80 -21.13 -6.42
CA PRO A 655 -5.98 -21.78 -6.97
C PRO A 655 -5.62 -23.23 -7.32
N ILE A 656 -6.30 -24.21 -6.70
CA ILE A 656 -6.02 -25.63 -6.94
C ILE A 656 -6.35 -25.88 -8.41
N MET A 657 -5.42 -25.79 -9.35
CA MET A 657 -5.78 -25.86 -10.77
C MET A 657 -6.40 -27.20 -11.20
N VAL A 658 -6.31 -28.22 -10.33
CA VAL A 658 -6.73 -29.60 -10.57
C VAL A 658 -7.70 -30.07 -9.48
N ALA A 659 -8.99 -30.15 -9.80
CA ALA A 659 -9.99 -30.73 -8.90
C ALA A 659 -9.67 -32.20 -8.58
N SER A 660 -9.87 -32.61 -7.34
CA SER A 660 -9.69 -33.99 -6.88
C SER A 660 -11.05 -34.65 -6.61
N ALA A 661 -11.04 -35.91 -6.21
CA ALA A 661 -12.22 -36.63 -5.76
C ALA A 661 -11.89 -37.43 -4.50
N GLY A 662 -12.90 -38.01 -3.87
CA GLY A 662 -12.72 -38.85 -2.69
C GLY A 662 -12.03 -40.17 -3.03
N SER A 663 -11.11 -40.61 -2.17
CA SER A 663 -10.49 -41.93 -2.26
C SER A 663 -11.36 -43.05 -1.67
N GLY A 664 -11.19 -44.27 -2.17
CA GLY A 664 -11.91 -45.45 -1.67
C GLY A 664 -11.33 -45.98 -0.36
N GLY A 665 -12.16 -46.57 0.49
CA GLY A 665 -11.74 -47.24 1.71
C GLY A 665 -11.18 -48.64 1.47
N GLY A 666 -10.23 -49.08 2.30
CA GLY A 666 -9.71 -50.45 2.31
C GLY A 666 -10.74 -51.51 2.73
N GLY A 667 -10.53 -52.76 2.28
CA GLY A 667 -11.31 -53.93 2.70
C GLY A 667 -10.99 -54.38 4.13
N GLY A 668 -11.95 -55.03 4.79
CA GLY A 668 -11.76 -55.65 6.10
C GLY A 668 -10.90 -56.91 6.01
N GLY A 669 -10.07 -57.16 7.03
CA GLY A 669 -9.24 -58.37 7.12
C GLY A 669 -9.91 -59.53 7.88
N ASP A 670 -9.36 -60.74 7.70
CA ASP A 670 -9.84 -62.00 8.30
C ASP A 670 -9.08 -62.35 9.61
N ARG A 671 -9.67 -63.14 10.53
CA ARG A 671 -9.03 -63.55 11.79
C ARG A 671 -8.33 -64.90 11.66
N HIS A 672 -7.04 -64.94 11.97
CA HIS A 672 -6.26 -66.18 11.95
C HIS A 672 -6.49 -67.03 13.21
N GLU A 673 -7.49 -67.92 13.23
CA GLU A 673 -7.65 -68.84 14.38
C GLU A 673 -7.75 -70.34 14.12
N VAL A 674 -8.01 -70.85 12.90
CA VAL A 674 -7.97 -72.32 12.72
C VAL A 674 -7.52 -72.73 11.32
N SER A 675 -6.48 -73.57 11.24
CA SER A 675 -6.03 -74.21 10.01
C SER A 675 -7.05 -75.26 9.52
N GLY A 676 -7.96 -74.86 8.62
CA GLY A 676 -8.84 -75.78 7.89
C GLY A 676 -9.45 -75.12 6.65
N ALA A 677 -9.60 -75.87 5.56
CA ALA A 677 -10.06 -75.38 4.25
C ALA A 677 -11.54 -74.95 4.17
N THR A 678 -12.29 -74.99 5.29
CA THR A 678 -13.74 -74.74 5.34
C THR A 678 -14.15 -73.57 6.24
N ASN A 679 -13.19 -72.92 6.91
CA ASN A 679 -13.46 -71.84 7.87
C ASN A 679 -12.80 -70.53 7.41
N ASP A 680 -13.18 -70.06 6.22
CA ASP A 680 -12.80 -68.74 5.70
C ASP A 680 -13.83 -67.69 6.19
N ASP A 681 -13.39 -66.75 7.03
CA ASP A 681 -14.20 -65.76 7.73
C ASP A 681 -14.08 -64.38 7.08
N GLN A 682 -14.85 -64.15 6.02
CA GLN A 682 -14.64 -62.99 5.16
C GLN A 682 -14.94 -61.67 5.88
N GLY A 683 -13.97 -60.75 5.81
CA GLY A 683 -14.15 -59.35 6.17
C GLY A 683 -15.21 -58.62 5.31
N GLY A 684 -15.63 -57.43 5.74
CA GLY A 684 -16.50 -56.55 4.96
C GLY A 684 -15.75 -55.83 3.83
N GLY A 685 -16.40 -55.57 2.69
CA GLY A 685 -15.78 -54.82 1.59
C GLY A 685 -15.54 -53.35 1.95
N GLY A 686 -14.48 -52.76 1.40
CA GLY A 686 -14.21 -51.32 1.54
C GLY A 686 -15.16 -50.49 0.71
N ALA A 687 -15.53 -49.29 1.17
CA ALA A 687 -16.45 -48.43 0.45
C ALA A 687 -15.79 -47.56 -0.63
N GLY A 688 -16.58 -47.08 -1.59
CA GLY A 688 -16.09 -46.11 -2.58
C GLY A 688 -15.93 -44.70 -2.01
N GLY A 689 -15.02 -43.91 -2.57
CA GLY A 689 -14.86 -42.49 -2.25
C GLY A 689 -15.94 -41.62 -2.90
N GLY A 690 -16.20 -40.44 -2.33
CA GLY A 690 -17.16 -39.48 -2.87
C GLY A 690 -16.71 -38.88 -4.21
N GLY A 691 -17.65 -38.45 -5.04
CA GLY A 691 -17.34 -37.90 -6.36
C GLY A 691 -16.76 -36.48 -6.34
N GLY A 692 -16.22 -36.03 -7.48
CA GLY A 692 -15.78 -34.65 -7.71
C GLY A 692 -16.74 -33.88 -8.61
N PHE A 693 -17.12 -32.68 -8.19
CA PHE A 693 -17.99 -31.77 -8.94
C PHE A 693 -17.42 -30.36 -9.00
N ARG A 694 -17.14 -29.90 -10.21
CA ARG A 694 -16.64 -28.57 -10.49
C ARG A 694 -17.53 -27.83 -11.48
N VAL A 695 -17.84 -26.58 -11.16
CA VAL A 695 -18.49 -25.64 -12.08
C VAL A 695 -17.62 -24.39 -12.17
N SER A 696 -17.23 -24.05 -13.39
CA SER A 696 -16.55 -22.79 -13.73
C SER A 696 -17.43 -22.04 -14.72
N ALA A 697 -17.93 -20.86 -14.35
CA ALA A 697 -18.85 -20.08 -15.19
C ALA A 697 -18.36 -18.64 -15.38
N VAL A 698 -18.50 -18.12 -16.60
CA VAL A 698 -18.25 -16.70 -16.90
C VAL A 698 -19.27 -15.81 -16.20
N ASP A 699 -20.54 -16.22 -16.17
CA ASP A 699 -21.58 -15.53 -15.42
C ASP A 699 -21.74 -16.17 -14.03
N THR A 700 -22.84 -15.85 -13.34
CA THR A 700 -23.15 -16.27 -11.99
C THR A 700 -23.33 -17.78 -11.89
N VAL A 701 -22.73 -18.38 -10.87
CA VAL A 701 -23.06 -19.74 -10.41
C VAL A 701 -24.08 -19.62 -9.28
N THR A 702 -25.31 -20.06 -9.51
CA THR A 702 -26.41 -19.99 -8.55
C THR A 702 -26.81 -21.39 -8.08
N ILE A 703 -26.79 -21.60 -6.76
CA ILE A 703 -27.39 -22.75 -6.09
C ILE A 703 -28.65 -22.28 -5.39
N ASN A 704 -29.82 -22.63 -5.92
CA ASN A 704 -31.11 -22.12 -5.47
C ASN A 704 -31.64 -22.83 -4.22
N SER A 705 -32.68 -22.23 -3.64
CA SER A 705 -33.40 -22.80 -2.50
C SER A 705 -33.91 -24.20 -2.82
N GLY A 706 -33.56 -25.18 -1.98
CA GLY A 706 -33.97 -26.57 -2.13
C GLY A 706 -33.12 -27.41 -3.10
N ALA A 707 -32.11 -26.81 -3.76
CA ALA A 707 -31.13 -27.57 -4.52
C ALA A 707 -30.30 -28.47 -3.58
N GLN A 708 -29.90 -29.64 -4.07
CA GLN A 708 -29.15 -30.63 -3.30
C GLN A 708 -27.93 -31.14 -4.07
N LEU A 709 -26.73 -31.00 -3.53
CA LEU A 709 -25.50 -31.52 -4.10
C LEU A 709 -24.89 -32.55 -3.14
N PHE A 710 -24.87 -33.82 -3.51
CA PHE A 710 -24.40 -34.91 -2.65
C PHE A 710 -23.24 -35.67 -3.28
N PHE A 711 -22.07 -35.58 -2.67
CA PHE A 711 -20.82 -36.19 -3.12
C PHE A 711 -20.10 -36.84 -1.94
N ASN A 712 -20.84 -37.62 -1.15
CA ASN A 712 -20.36 -38.29 0.05
C ASN A 712 -19.62 -39.59 -0.30
N GLY A 713 -18.64 -39.93 0.53
CA GLY A 713 -18.03 -41.25 0.57
C GLY A 713 -19.00 -42.31 1.10
N GLY A 714 -18.81 -43.56 0.69
CA GLY A 714 -19.64 -44.66 1.13
C GLY A 714 -19.22 -45.22 2.48
N SER A 715 -20.14 -45.79 3.25
CA SER A 715 -19.80 -46.52 4.47
C SER A 715 -19.35 -47.94 4.15
N GLY A 716 -18.32 -48.41 4.86
CA GLY A 716 -17.75 -49.74 4.65
C GLY A 716 -18.73 -50.89 4.93
N GLY A 717 -18.53 -52.04 4.30
CA GLY A 717 -19.36 -53.22 4.52
C GLY A 717 -19.22 -53.74 5.95
N MET A 718 -20.31 -54.27 6.52
CA MET A 718 -20.22 -54.91 7.83
C MET A 718 -19.36 -56.17 7.73
N GLY A 719 -18.48 -56.39 8.70
CA GLY A 719 -17.82 -57.68 8.86
C GLY A 719 -18.80 -58.75 9.35
N ASN A 720 -18.38 -60.02 9.32
CA ASN A 720 -19.14 -61.06 10.00
C ASN A 720 -19.05 -60.87 11.53
N LEU A 721 -20.20 -60.95 12.21
CA LEU A 721 -20.37 -60.75 13.66
C LEU A 721 -19.47 -61.63 14.56
N PHE A 722 -18.91 -62.72 14.05
CA PHE A 722 -18.15 -63.67 14.86
C PHE A 722 -16.62 -63.55 14.72
N PHE A 723 -16.09 -63.26 13.51
CA PHE A 723 -14.65 -63.41 13.24
C PHE A 723 -14.05 -62.41 12.23
N GLY A 724 -14.84 -61.73 11.39
CA GLY A 724 -14.31 -60.86 10.31
C GLY A 724 -14.33 -59.36 10.64
N GLY A 725 -13.27 -58.64 10.25
CA GLY A 725 -13.20 -57.18 10.36
C GLY A 725 -14.16 -56.48 9.39
N ALA A 726 -14.62 -55.28 9.74
CA ALA A 726 -15.46 -54.49 8.85
C ALA A 726 -14.64 -53.70 7.82
N GLY A 727 -15.25 -53.34 6.70
CA GLY A 727 -14.61 -52.53 5.67
C GLY A 727 -14.49 -51.06 6.09
N ALA A 728 -13.50 -50.34 5.57
CA ALA A 728 -13.30 -48.91 5.85
C ALA A 728 -14.29 -48.04 5.07
N GLY A 729 -14.59 -46.86 5.63
CA GLY A 729 -15.35 -45.82 4.94
C GLY A 729 -14.53 -45.16 3.84
N GLY A 730 -15.18 -44.75 2.75
CA GLY A 730 -14.56 -43.95 1.69
C GLY A 730 -14.50 -42.46 2.07
N SER A 731 -13.53 -41.74 1.54
CA SER A 731 -13.36 -40.30 1.80
C SER A 731 -14.49 -39.49 1.18
N GLY A 732 -14.78 -38.31 1.75
CA GLY A 732 -15.69 -37.33 1.15
C GLY A 732 -15.19 -36.83 -0.20
N GLY A 733 -16.11 -36.37 -1.04
CA GLY A 733 -15.82 -35.82 -2.36
C GLY A 733 -15.41 -34.34 -2.36
N GLU A 734 -15.51 -33.70 -3.51
CA GLU A 734 -15.19 -32.29 -3.72
C GLU A 734 -16.34 -31.55 -4.42
N ILE A 735 -16.70 -30.38 -3.90
CA ILE A 735 -17.56 -29.41 -4.59
C ILE A 735 -16.76 -28.12 -4.77
N TRP A 736 -16.52 -27.75 -6.02
CA TRP A 736 -15.82 -26.53 -6.38
C TRP A 736 -16.67 -25.66 -7.31
N LEU A 737 -17.07 -24.48 -6.80
CA LEU A 737 -17.82 -23.48 -7.55
C LEU A 737 -16.94 -22.26 -7.81
N GLN A 738 -16.88 -21.86 -9.08
CA GLN A 738 -16.02 -20.79 -9.56
C GLN A 738 -16.79 -19.91 -10.54
N SER A 739 -16.78 -18.60 -10.32
CA SER A 739 -17.45 -17.63 -11.19
C SER A 739 -16.58 -16.40 -11.43
N PHE A 740 -16.59 -15.88 -12.67
CA PHE A 740 -16.01 -14.57 -12.99
C PHE A 740 -16.90 -13.40 -12.56
N LEU A 741 -18.16 -13.66 -12.15
CA LEU A 741 -19.08 -12.63 -11.67
C LEU A 741 -19.46 -12.83 -10.20
N SER A 742 -20.16 -13.93 -9.88
CA SER A 742 -20.56 -14.25 -8.51
C SER A 742 -20.95 -15.72 -8.32
N VAL A 743 -20.67 -16.26 -7.14
CA VAL A 743 -21.21 -17.53 -6.62
C VAL A 743 -22.29 -17.19 -5.59
N VAL A 744 -23.55 -17.51 -5.91
CA VAL A 744 -24.72 -17.25 -5.08
C VAL A 744 -25.27 -18.58 -4.57
N ILE A 745 -25.31 -18.76 -3.25
CA ILE A 745 -25.84 -19.97 -2.63
C ILE A 745 -26.99 -19.60 -1.71
N ALA A 746 -28.18 -20.13 -1.99
CA ALA A 746 -29.36 -19.91 -1.18
C ALA A 746 -29.23 -20.56 0.21
N PRO A 747 -29.76 -19.95 1.29
CA PRO A 747 -29.63 -20.49 2.65
C PRO A 747 -30.23 -21.89 2.88
N THR A 748 -31.19 -22.30 2.04
CA THR A 748 -31.89 -23.59 2.11
C THR A 748 -31.39 -24.60 1.08
N ALA A 749 -30.36 -24.26 0.31
CA ALA A 749 -29.62 -25.25 -0.48
C ALA A 749 -28.91 -26.23 0.46
N GLN A 750 -28.67 -27.46 0.00
CA GLN A 750 -27.90 -28.46 0.73
C GLN A 750 -26.71 -28.92 -0.11
N MET A 751 -25.51 -28.79 0.43
CA MET A 751 -24.29 -29.33 -0.20
C MET A 751 -23.59 -30.26 0.79
N ASN A 752 -23.16 -31.43 0.33
CA ASN A 752 -22.61 -32.47 1.20
C ASN A 752 -21.46 -33.26 0.58
N VAL A 753 -20.31 -33.30 1.27
CA VAL A 753 -19.12 -34.09 0.94
C VAL A 753 -18.59 -34.86 2.17
N GLN A 754 -19.45 -35.59 2.87
CA GLN A 754 -19.05 -36.30 4.10
C GLN A 754 -18.19 -37.53 3.81
N PRO A 755 -17.25 -37.86 4.73
CA PRO A 755 -16.67 -39.19 4.77
C PRO A 755 -17.74 -40.24 5.06
N GLY A 756 -17.52 -41.43 4.51
CA GLY A 756 -18.27 -42.61 4.88
C GLY A 756 -17.86 -43.15 6.26
N ALA A 757 -18.83 -43.75 6.94
CA ALA A 757 -18.59 -44.36 8.25
C ALA A 757 -17.85 -45.69 8.11
N ALA A 758 -17.00 -45.99 9.10
CA ALA A 758 -16.65 -47.38 9.37
C ALA A 758 -17.82 -48.05 10.08
N ASN A 759 -18.19 -49.26 9.65
CA ASN A 759 -19.10 -50.09 10.42
C ASN A 759 -18.28 -50.84 11.48
N ASN A 760 -18.67 -50.82 12.75
CA ASN A 760 -17.94 -51.53 13.80
C ASN A 760 -18.84 -52.57 14.45
N THR A 761 -18.47 -53.84 14.34
CA THR A 761 -19.16 -54.96 14.99
C THR A 761 -18.36 -55.55 16.15
N CYS A 762 -17.02 -55.42 16.14
CA CYS A 762 -16.11 -55.92 17.17
C CYS A 762 -14.95 -54.93 17.40
N SER A 763 -14.70 -54.53 18.66
CA SER A 763 -13.73 -53.48 19.02
C SER A 763 -12.27 -53.81 18.66
N ASP A 764 -11.95 -55.07 18.44
CA ASP A 764 -10.63 -55.61 18.13
C ASP A 764 -10.36 -55.74 16.63
N HIS A 765 -11.27 -55.35 15.73
CA HIS A 765 -11.07 -55.37 14.26
C HIS A 765 -11.77 -54.22 13.50
N SER A 766 -11.85 -53.03 14.11
CA SER A 766 -12.50 -51.85 13.49
C SER A 766 -11.63 -51.17 12.42
N SER A 767 -12.24 -50.83 11.29
CA SER A 767 -11.68 -50.00 10.23
C SER A 767 -11.84 -48.51 10.53
N GLY A 768 -11.02 -47.66 9.90
CA GLY A 768 -11.14 -46.20 10.02
C GLY A 768 -12.25 -45.61 9.14
N THR A 769 -12.78 -44.45 9.53
CA THR A 769 -13.63 -43.61 8.69
C THR A 769 -12.83 -43.07 7.48
N GLY A 770 -13.54 -42.67 6.42
CA GLY A 770 -12.93 -41.97 5.30
C GLY A 770 -12.31 -40.62 5.67
N GLY A 771 -11.46 -40.10 4.79
CA GLY A 771 -10.94 -38.73 4.88
C GLY A 771 -12.00 -37.67 4.59
N PHE A 772 -11.75 -36.46 5.06
CA PHE A 772 -12.66 -35.33 4.92
C PHE A 772 -12.80 -34.83 3.47
N GLY A 773 -14.00 -34.39 3.09
CA GLY A 773 -14.26 -33.78 1.79
C GLY A 773 -13.87 -32.29 1.72
N LEU A 774 -13.97 -31.69 0.54
CA LEU A 774 -13.58 -30.31 0.25
C LEU A 774 -14.74 -29.49 -0.35
N TYR A 775 -14.93 -28.28 0.17
CA TYR A 775 -15.67 -27.21 -0.48
C TYR A 775 -14.71 -26.11 -0.92
N GLN A 776 -14.79 -25.69 -2.18
CA GLN A 776 -14.01 -24.57 -2.69
C GLN A 776 -14.91 -23.56 -3.41
N PHE A 777 -14.78 -22.29 -3.03
CA PHE A 777 -15.53 -21.19 -3.63
C PHE A 777 -14.57 -20.10 -4.11
N GLU A 778 -14.73 -19.69 -5.37
CA GLU A 778 -13.93 -18.66 -6.02
C GLU A 778 -14.84 -17.66 -6.76
N GLN A 779 -14.83 -16.40 -6.33
CA GLN A 779 -15.45 -15.27 -7.04
C GLN A 779 -14.68 -13.96 -6.76
N PRO A 780 -14.87 -12.91 -7.58
CA PRO A 780 -14.29 -11.59 -7.32
C PRO A 780 -14.81 -11.00 -6.00
N GLY A 781 -13.93 -10.40 -5.19
CA GLY A 781 -14.30 -9.66 -3.98
C GLY A 781 -14.98 -10.50 -2.89
N MET A 782 -14.78 -11.82 -2.85
CA MET A 782 -15.41 -12.68 -1.86
C MET A 782 -14.86 -12.45 -0.44
N THR A 783 -15.68 -11.90 0.45
CA THR A 783 -15.35 -11.78 1.88
C THR A 783 -16.11 -12.82 2.70
N GLY A 784 -15.59 -14.05 2.79
CA GLY A 784 -16.08 -15.13 3.66
C GLY A 784 -17.42 -15.76 3.25
N PRO A 785 -17.60 -17.09 3.35
CA PRO A 785 -18.83 -17.75 2.94
C PRO A 785 -19.90 -17.71 4.04
N ASN A 786 -21.17 -17.50 3.65
CA ASN A 786 -22.31 -17.82 4.50
C ASN A 786 -22.45 -19.35 4.58
N THR A 787 -22.08 -20.02 5.66
CA THR A 787 -22.10 -21.49 5.75
C THR A 787 -23.44 -22.11 6.15
N SER A 788 -24.54 -21.34 6.16
CA SER A 788 -25.87 -21.83 6.59
C SER A 788 -26.48 -22.94 5.72
N PHE A 789 -25.99 -23.10 4.49
CA PHE A 789 -26.38 -24.17 3.56
C PHE A 789 -25.68 -25.52 3.84
N LEU A 790 -24.68 -25.54 4.73
CA LEU A 790 -24.05 -26.78 5.17
C LEU A 790 -24.95 -27.46 6.20
N PRO A 791 -25.07 -28.80 6.20
CA PRO A 791 -26.01 -29.50 7.06
C PRO A 791 -25.83 -29.13 8.54
N SER A 792 -26.87 -28.54 9.14
CA SER A 792 -26.89 -27.97 10.49
C SER A 792 -27.03 -28.99 11.63
N GLY A 793 -26.63 -30.25 11.42
CA GLY A 793 -26.79 -31.29 12.43
C GLY A 793 -26.15 -32.62 12.03
N GLY A 794 -24.99 -32.90 12.63
CA GLY A 794 -24.41 -34.24 12.65
C GLY A 794 -23.02 -34.33 12.02
N GLY A 795 -21.98 -33.95 12.76
CA GLY A 795 -20.60 -34.23 12.41
C GLY A 795 -19.65 -33.08 12.76
N THR A 796 -19.24 -33.00 14.03
CA THR A 796 -18.04 -32.26 14.42
C THR A 796 -16.86 -32.66 13.54
N GLY A 797 -16.43 -31.76 12.64
CA GLY A 797 -15.04 -31.64 12.20
C GLY A 797 -14.59 -32.37 10.93
N GLY A 798 -15.41 -32.48 9.86
CA GLY A 798 -15.05 -33.33 8.73
C GLY A 798 -15.10 -32.83 7.29
N ALA A 799 -15.13 -31.52 7.04
CA ALA A 799 -14.94 -30.98 5.68
C ALA A 799 -14.03 -29.75 5.71
N ASN A 800 -13.13 -29.65 4.73
CA ASN A 800 -12.29 -28.48 4.54
C ASN A 800 -13.06 -27.44 3.70
N ILE A 801 -13.06 -26.18 4.13
CA ILE A 801 -13.67 -25.08 3.37
C ILE A 801 -12.54 -24.15 2.95
N SER A 802 -12.37 -24.00 1.63
CA SER A 802 -11.45 -23.04 1.02
C SER A 802 -12.25 -21.94 0.34
N VAL A 803 -11.99 -20.68 0.72
CA VAL A 803 -12.54 -19.52 0.02
C VAL A 803 -11.37 -18.66 -0.39
N VAL A 804 -11.23 -18.51 -1.71
CA VAL A 804 -10.11 -17.81 -2.33
C VAL A 804 -10.69 -16.69 -3.17
N GLU A 805 -10.09 -15.50 -3.07
CA GLU A 805 -10.40 -14.41 -3.97
C GLU A 805 -10.04 -14.84 -5.40
N PHE A 806 -11.03 -14.78 -6.30
CA PHE A 806 -10.78 -15.12 -7.68
C PHE A 806 -9.95 -14.01 -8.32
N PRO A 807 -8.77 -14.32 -8.92
CA PRO A 807 -7.82 -13.30 -9.37
C PRO A 807 -8.25 -12.60 -10.68
N PHE A 808 -9.44 -12.90 -11.19
CA PHE A 808 -10.03 -12.31 -12.38
C PHE A 808 -11.20 -11.44 -11.91
N ASP A 809 -11.16 -10.12 -12.15
CA ASP A 809 -12.28 -9.24 -11.83
C ASP A 809 -13.39 -9.33 -12.91
N ALA A 810 -14.54 -8.68 -12.72
CA ALA A 810 -15.68 -8.83 -13.64
C ALA A 810 -15.50 -8.16 -15.02
N GLN A 811 -14.42 -7.41 -15.28
CA GLN A 811 -14.23 -6.60 -16.49
C GLN A 811 -12.88 -6.85 -17.18
N THR A 812 -11.80 -7.01 -16.41
CA THR A 812 -10.43 -7.14 -16.88
C THR A 812 -9.60 -8.04 -15.96
N VAL A 813 -8.48 -8.52 -16.46
CA VAL A 813 -7.55 -9.38 -15.75
C VAL A 813 -6.19 -8.76 -15.92
N GLY A 814 -5.69 -8.20 -14.82
CA GLY A 814 -4.48 -7.39 -14.81
C GLY A 814 -3.31 -8.08 -14.13
N GLY A 815 -2.10 -7.75 -14.56
CA GLY A 815 -0.86 -8.08 -13.88
C GLY A 815 0.14 -6.93 -14.02
N THR A 816 0.95 -6.72 -13.00
CA THR A 816 2.06 -5.76 -13.05
C THR A 816 3.36 -6.46 -12.69
N ALA A 817 4.38 -6.29 -13.53
CA ALA A 817 5.76 -6.69 -13.27
C ALA A 817 6.62 -5.43 -13.22
N THR A 818 7.35 -5.22 -12.12
CA THR A 818 8.23 -4.06 -11.92
C THR A 818 9.68 -4.55 -11.83
N SER A 819 10.57 -3.87 -12.55
CA SER A 819 12.01 -4.13 -12.46
C SER A 819 12.62 -3.51 -11.20
N ILE A 820 13.82 -3.96 -10.85
CA ILE A 820 14.72 -3.20 -9.98
C ILE A 820 15.10 -1.88 -10.66
N PHE A 821 15.69 -0.97 -9.88
CA PHE A 821 16.36 0.20 -10.44
C PHE A 821 17.67 -0.21 -11.10
N PHE A 822 17.79 0.10 -12.39
CA PHE A 822 19.03 0.07 -13.14
C PHE A 822 19.82 1.35 -12.85
N ASP A 823 21.10 1.19 -12.54
CA ASP A 823 22.03 2.32 -12.35
C ASP A 823 22.65 2.69 -13.69
N THR A 824 22.46 3.93 -14.14
CA THR A 824 23.18 4.44 -15.31
C THR A 824 24.66 4.71 -15.03
N GLY A 825 25.05 4.84 -13.75
CA GLY A 825 26.40 5.17 -13.33
C GLY A 825 26.74 6.66 -13.43
N TYR A 826 25.82 7.51 -13.89
CA TYR A 826 26.02 8.94 -14.09
C TYR A 826 24.98 9.75 -13.32
N GLY A 827 25.38 10.91 -12.81
CA GLY A 827 24.49 11.77 -12.01
C GLY A 827 23.44 12.52 -12.84
N ASP A 828 23.66 12.63 -14.15
CA ASP A 828 22.91 13.48 -15.06
C ASP A 828 22.67 12.84 -16.45
N PRO A 829 22.09 11.61 -16.52
CA PRO A 829 21.77 10.99 -17.79
C PRO A 829 20.69 11.77 -18.56
N ASP A 830 20.85 11.88 -19.87
CA ASP A 830 19.87 12.44 -20.82
C ASP A 830 19.25 11.28 -21.62
N TYR A 831 17.99 10.95 -21.35
CA TYR A 831 17.29 9.82 -21.93
C TYR A 831 16.69 10.18 -23.28
N ASP A 832 16.94 9.36 -24.30
CA ASP A 832 16.46 9.63 -25.65
C ASP A 832 15.18 8.81 -25.94
N PRO A 833 13.99 9.44 -26.07
CA PRO A 833 12.77 8.74 -26.42
C PRO A 833 12.84 7.96 -27.74
N ALA A 834 13.72 8.38 -28.67
CA ALA A 834 13.91 7.69 -29.94
C ALA A 834 14.68 6.37 -29.82
N THR A 835 15.35 6.14 -28.69
CA THR A 835 16.09 4.90 -28.41
C THR A 835 15.29 3.87 -27.63
N VAL A 836 14.11 4.24 -27.13
CA VAL A 836 13.23 3.32 -26.42
C VAL A 836 12.72 2.25 -27.38
N MET A 837 12.95 0.99 -27.02
CA MET A 837 12.47 -0.18 -27.76
C MET A 837 11.69 -1.10 -26.81
N GLU A 838 10.41 -1.24 -27.09
CA GLU A 838 9.50 -2.11 -26.37
C GLU A 838 8.98 -3.16 -27.35
N GLN A 839 9.46 -4.40 -27.25
CA GLN A 839 8.98 -5.49 -28.09
C GLN A 839 7.83 -6.20 -27.39
N THR A 840 6.60 -5.86 -27.78
CA THR A 840 5.38 -6.47 -27.24
C THR A 840 4.65 -7.30 -28.31
N SER A 841 4.09 -8.43 -27.92
CA SER A 841 3.19 -9.24 -28.75
C SER A 841 1.90 -9.48 -28.00
N VAL A 842 0.74 -9.34 -28.63
CA VAL A 842 -0.57 -9.67 -28.03
C VAL A 842 -1.06 -11.08 -28.40
N GLY A 843 -0.23 -11.86 -29.10
CA GLY A 843 -0.59 -13.17 -29.64
C GLY A 843 -1.54 -13.10 -30.86
N THR A 844 -2.00 -14.25 -31.34
CA THR A 844 -2.94 -14.34 -32.46
C THR A 844 -4.38 -14.21 -31.96
N ASN A 845 -5.22 -13.41 -32.65
CA ASN A 845 -6.62 -13.14 -32.30
C ASN A 845 -6.83 -12.68 -30.83
N PRO A 846 -6.17 -11.59 -30.39
CA PRO A 846 -6.28 -11.13 -29.01
C PRO A 846 -7.73 -10.71 -28.68
N PRO A 847 -8.23 -11.03 -27.47
CA PRO A 847 -9.51 -10.51 -26.99
C PRO A 847 -9.40 -8.99 -26.85
N SER A 848 -10.18 -8.23 -27.61
CA SER A 848 -10.09 -6.77 -27.64
C SER A 848 -10.94 -6.13 -26.53
N PRO A 849 -10.42 -5.14 -25.76
CA PRO A 849 -9.07 -4.58 -25.81
C PRO A 849 -8.05 -5.32 -24.92
N VAL A 850 -6.84 -5.61 -25.42
CA VAL A 850 -5.66 -5.99 -24.61
C VAL A 850 -4.83 -4.74 -24.36
N LEU A 851 -4.44 -4.50 -23.12
CA LEU A 851 -3.56 -3.41 -22.73
C LEU A 851 -2.19 -3.97 -22.34
N VAL A 852 -1.14 -3.50 -23.01
CA VAL A 852 0.25 -3.67 -22.58
C VAL A 852 0.87 -2.30 -22.52
N VAL A 853 1.28 -1.85 -21.33
CA VAL A 853 1.93 -0.55 -21.14
C VAL A 853 3.24 -0.76 -20.42
N VAL A 854 4.32 -0.26 -21.01
CA VAL A 854 5.61 -0.10 -20.34
C VAL A 854 5.72 1.35 -19.86
N GLU A 855 6.01 1.52 -18.59
CA GLU A 855 6.23 2.82 -17.97
C GLU A 855 7.56 2.82 -17.24
N TYR A 856 8.22 3.97 -17.20
CA TYR A 856 9.53 4.22 -16.62
C TYR A 856 9.41 5.15 -15.43
N GLN A 857 10.31 5.00 -14.48
CA GLN A 857 10.41 5.86 -13.31
C GLN A 857 11.87 6.07 -12.95
N GLY A 858 12.23 7.33 -12.73
CA GLY A 858 13.53 7.75 -12.25
C GLY A 858 13.62 7.82 -10.72
N ALA A 859 14.80 7.57 -10.17
CA ALA A 859 15.18 7.86 -8.80
C ALA A 859 16.57 8.51 -8.75
N PHE A 860 16.74 9.50 -7.88
CA PHE A 860 18.05 10.07 -7.62
C PHE A 860 18.88 9.15 -6.73
N GLU A 861 20.15 9.45 -6.67
CA GLU A 861 21.05 8.88 -5.68
C GLU A 861 20.80 9.47 -4.29
N ALA A 862 20.73 8.63 -3.25
CA ALA A 862 20.53 9.11 -1.87
C ALA A 862 21.78 9.80 -1.28
N LEU A 863 22.97 9.36 -1.70
CA LEU A 863 24.31 9.87 -1.34
C LEU A 863 25.28 9.48 -2.46
N ALA A 864 26.23 10.35 -2.84
CA ALA A 864 27.18 10.07 -3.93
C ALA A 864 27.84 8.68 -3.83
N GLY A 865 27.68 7.85 -4.87
CA GLY A 865 28.05 6.42 -4.93
C GLY A 865 27.10 5.42 -4.24
N GLY A 866 25.87 5.82 -3.89
CA GLY A 866 24.92 5.12 -3.02
C GLY A 866 23.75 4.40 -3.73
N THR A 867 22.65 4.20 -3.00
CA THR A 867 21.43 3.51 -3.46
C THR A 867 20.38 4.50 -3.98
N PRO A 868 19.38 4.05 -4.78
CA PRO A 868 18.26 4.90 -5.19
C PRO A 868 17.51 5.49 -3.97
N ASN A 869 17.23 6.79 -4.04
CA ASN A 869 16.49 7.52 -3.04
C ASN A 869 14.98 7.34 -3.23
N LEU A 870 14.40 6.37 -2.53
CA LEU A 870 12.99 6.05 -2.63
C LEU A 870 12.05 7.17 -2.12
N SER A 871 12.57 8.18 -1.43
CA SER A 871 11.78 9.35 -1.00
C SER A 871 11.69 10.44 -2.07
N ASN A 872 12.50 10.35 -3.14
CA ASN A 872 12.53 11.31 -4.23
C ASN A 872 12.61 10.58 -5.58
N ILE A 873 11.46 10.07 -6.01
CA ILE A 873 11.27 9.36 -7.28
C ILE A 873 10.36 10.16 -8.19
N SER A 874 10.57 10.07 -9.51
CA SER A 874 9.70 10.73 -10.48
C SER A 874 8.30 10.10 -10.51
N PRO A 875 7.30 10.77 -11.11
CA PRO A 875 6.12 10.08 -11.64
C PRO A 875 6.50 9.01 -12.67
N TRP A 876 5.58 8.07 -12.90
CA TRP A 876 5.72 7.10 -13.99
C TRP A 876 5.45 7.79 -15.34
N VAL A 877 6.31 7.54 -16.33
CA VAL A 877 6.22 8.10 -17.68
C VAL A 877 6.24 6.98 -18.72
N THR A 878 5.67 7.18 -19.89
CA THR A 878 5.72 6.19 -21.00
C THR A 878 7.01 6.35 -21.80
N GLY A 879 7.41 5.35 -22.58
CA GLY A 879 8.59 5.40 -23.45
C GLY A 879 8.76 6.70 -24.27
N PRO A 880 7.71 7.21 -24.96
CA PRO A 880 7.80 8.47 -25.70
C PRO A 880 8.07 9.73 -24.87
N ASN A 881 7.97 9.64 -23.54
CA ASN A 881 8.15 10.73 -22.58
C ASN A 881 9.27 10.41 -21.57
N ILE A 882 10.19 9.50 -21.91
CA ILE A 882 11.29 9.12 -21.01
C ILE A 882 12.27 10.27 -20.74
N ASP A 883 12.32 11.28 -21.61
CA ASP A 883 13.04 12.54 -21.41
C ASP A 883 12.53 13.34 -20.18
N GLN A 884 11.29 13.09 -19.74
CA GLN A 884 10.78 13.71 -18.51
C GLN A 884 11.48 13.21 -17.24
N ILE A 885 12.27 12.14 -17.33
CA ILE A 885 13.10 11.63 -16.24
C ILE A 885 14.60 11.86 -16.48
N ASP A 886 14.97 12.83 -17.33
CA ASP A 886 16.35 13.30 -17.44
C ASP A 886 16.92 13.73 -16.10
N GLY A 887 18.21 13.46 -15.90
CA GLY A 887 18.93 13.71 -14.65
C GLY A 887 18.72 12.65 -13.57
N TYR A 888 17.76 11.73 -13.72
CA TYR A 888 17.60 10.63 -12.76
C TYR A 888 18.59 9.50 -13.04
N ARG A 889 19.61 9.36 -12.19
CA ARG A 889 20.64 8.31 -12.28
C ARG A 889 20.08 6.89 -12.33
N TYR A 890 19.09 6.59 -11.49
CA TYR A 890 18.49 5.27 -11.41
C TYR A 890 17.18 5.25 -12.17
N VAL A 891 16.97 4.26 -13.03
CA VAL A 891 15.70 4.08 -13.75
C VAL A 891 15.20 2.67 -13.60
N ARG A 892 13.90 2.52 -13.42
CA ARG A 892 13.21 1.23 -13.48
C ARG A 892 12.06 1.31 -14.45
N PHE A 893 11.60 0.16 -14.91
CA PHE A 893 10.37 0.04 -15.67
C PHE A 893 9.33 -0.78 -14.91
N ARG A 894 8.06 -0.56 -15.23
CA ARG A 894 6.96 -1.46 -14.91
C ARG A 894 6.20 -1.79 -16.17
N ILE A 895 5.77 -3.03 -16.27
CA ILE A 895 4.95 -3.55 -17.34
C ILE A 895 3.59 -3.86 -16.74
N ARG A 896 2.56 -3.20 -17.26
CA ARG A 896 1.16 -3.48 -16.95
C ARG A 896 0.53 -4.23 -18.11
N MET A 897 -0.01 -5.40 -17.83
CA MET A 897 -0.73 -6.23 -18.79
C MET A 897 -2.17 -6.38 -18.31
N GLU A 898 -3.14 -6.03 -19.15
CA GLU A 898 -4.57 -6.24 -18.86
C GLU A 898 -5.24 -6.91 -20.06
N ILE A 899 -6.05 -7.92 -19.79
CA ILE A 899 -6.84 -8.64 -20.79
C ILE A 899 -8.30 -8.61 -20.36
N PRO A 900 -9.30 -8.46 -21.26
CA PRO A 900 -10.69 -8.47 -20.85
C PRO A 900 -11.08 -9.88 -20.37
N THR A 901 -11.98 -9.97 -19.39
CA THR A 901 -12.57 -11.26 -19.05
C THR A 901 -13.37 -11.81 -20.23
N PRO A 902 -13.47 -13.15 -20.38
CA PRO A 902 -14.40 -13.75 -21.31
C PRO A 902 -15.82 -13.24 -21.05
N ASN A 903 -16.60 -12.92 -22.09
CA ASN A 903 -17.96 -12.40 -21.94
C ASN A 903 -19.01 -13.28 -22.63
N THR A 904 -20.26 -13.12 -22.21
CA THR A 904 -21.44 -13.90 -22.63
C THR A 904 -21.93 -13.60 -24.05
N MET A 905 -21.33 -12.62 -24.74
CA MET A 905 -21.74 -12.15 -26.06
C MET A 905 -21.01 -12.94 -27.15
N GLY A 906 -21.67 -14.01 -27.62
CA GLY A 906 -21.13 -15.00 -28.54
C GLY A 906 -20.35 -14.48 -29.76
N THR A 907 -19.51 -15.38 -30.28
CA THR A 907 -18.55 -15.29 -31.42
C THR A 907 -17.11 -14.92 -31.10
N GLY A 908 -16.77 -14.59 -29.86
CA GLY A 908 -15.36 -14.58 -29.45
C GLY A 908 -14.79 -15.98 -29.51
N THR A 909 -13.91 -16.25 -30.48
CA THR A 909 -12.96 -17.37 -30.39
C THR A 909 -12.42 -17.41 -28.96
N LEU A 910 -12.60 -18.52 -28.25
CA LEU A 910 -11.82 -18.81 -27.06
C LEU A 910 -10.36 -18.43 -27.37
N PRO A 911 -9.67 -17.62 -26.55
CA PRO A 911 -8.29 -17.27 -26.82
C PRO A 911 -7.47 -18.56 -26.94
N THR A 912 -7.07 -18.96 -28.15
CA THR A 912 -6.31 -20.19 -28.36
C THR A 912 -4.82 -19.96 -28.16
N ASN A 913 -4.43 -19.37 -27.01
CA ASN A 913 -3.06 -18.94 -26.63
C ASN A 913 -2.69 -17.48 -26.99
N SER A 914 -3.55 -16.51 -26.68
CA SER A 914 -3.25 -15.09 -26.87
C SER A 914 -2.77 -14.49 -25.54
N LEU A 915 -1.52 -14.71 -25.19
CA LEU A 915 -0.88 -14.08 -24.03
C LEU A 915 -0.18 -12.82 -24.52
N PRO A 916 -0.46 -11.63 -23.96
CA PRO A 916 0.47 -10.54 -24.12
C PRO A 916 1.83 -10.97 -23.58
N THR A 917 2.86 -10.82 -24.41
CA THR A 917 4.25 -10.94 -24.00
C THR A 917 4.94 -9.59 -24.18
N VAL A 918 5.88 -9.32 -23.29
CA VAL A 918 6.92 -8.32 -23.48
C VAL A 918 8.22 -9.08 -23.55
N ASP A 919 8.84 -9.08 -24.72
CA ASP A 919 10.04 -9.87 -25.01
C ASP A 919 11.31 -9.05 -24.72
N ILE A 920 11.25 -7.74 -24.94
CA ILE A 920 12.39 -6.83 -24.73
C ILE A 920 11.87 -5.48 -24.21
N VAL A 921 12.56 -4.96 -23.20
CA VAL A 921 12.55 -3.53 -22.85
C VAL A 921 13.97 -3.01 -22.96
N SER A 922 14.18 -2.00 -23.81
CA SER A 922 15.45 -1.31 -23.98
C SER A 922 15.24 0.20 -23.97
N PHE A 923 16.16 0.93 -23.35
CA PHE A 923 16.18 2.39 -23.34
C PHE A 923 17.62 2.90 -23.34
N GLY A 924 17.88 3.88 -24.20
CA GLY A 924 19.17 4.54 -24.32
C GLY A 924 19.21 5.86 -23.56
N TYR A 925 20.42 6.27 -23.21
CA TYR A 925 20.70 7.55 -22.60
C TYR A 925 22.08 8.03 -23.06
N SER A 926 22.36 9.31 -22.87
CA SER A 926 23.66 9.92 -23.11
C SER A 926 24.20 10.52 -21.81
N ALA A 927 25.53 10.65 -21.73
CA ALA A 927 26.21 11.16 -20.53
C ALA A 927 27.37 12.12 -20.92
N PRO A 928 27.73 13.08 -20.06
CA PRO A 928 28.68 14.15 -20.39
C PRO A 928 30.18 13.80 -20.25
N ILE A 929 30.55 12.54 -20.00
CA ILE A 929 31.95 12.11 -19.77
C ILE A 929 32.33 10.95 -20.72
N ASN A 930 33.60 10.89 -21.16
CA ASN A 930 34.22 9.84 -22.01
C ASN A 930 33.86 9.86 -23.52
N CYS A 931 33.74 11.03 -24.14
CA CYS A 931 33.72 11.10 -25.59
C CYS A 931 35.10 10.74 -26.18
N PRO A 932 35.23 9.71 -27.05
CA PRO A 932 36.45 9.53 -27.82
C PRO A 932 36.63 10.78 -28.71
N GLN A 933 37.75 11.47 -28.55
CA GLN A 933 38.14 12.57 -29.45
C GLN A 933 38.39 12.09 -30.88
#